data_AF-A0A5Q4GNK4-F1
#
_entry.id   AF-A0A5Q4GNK4-F1
#
_cell.length_a   1.000
_cell.length_b   1.000
_cell.length_c   1.000
_cell.angle_alpha   90.00
_cell.angle_beta   90.00
_cell.angle_gamma   90.00
#
_symmetry.space_group_name_H-M   'P 1'
#
loop_
_entity.id
_entity.type
_entity.pdbx_description
1 polymer ?
#
loop_
_entity_poly.entity_id
_entity_poly.type
_entity_poly.pdbx_seq_one_letter_code
_entity_poly.pdbx_strand_id
1 'polypeptide(L)'
;MERSRIPQFYKMTVPERVRTVRDRGLIGIEDYQSLQSGRHTLSVQLADKMIENVIGVMGLPVGLGLNFLINGKEYVVPLVVEEPSIVAALSSAAKLARDGGGFEVDSDQPLLIGQVQIVDVANPARAKSALIQRKHEILNLANSLHPKMIARGGGARDLEVFVHPSEGPGGDMVVVHLLVDTCDAMGANLVNTMCEGVSSLIETISEGRVFLRILSNLADRALVRARVRIPVASLTGKGFDGEQVRDGIIVANDFARIDPYRAATHNKGIMNGIDAVALATGNDWRAIEAGAHAYAARGGRYTALTQWHKADNGDLVGQLDIPIKVGIVGGPLQTNPTVALNLRLLSVDSARELAEVMGAVGLAQTFSALRALVTEGIQQGHMTLHARSVATAAGTPAELFDTVVERLIASGEIKIWKAEELIQTVREQTAPAPRASASEVMEGETLGAGHGKIILLGEHSVVYGRRAIAAPIPLAIQARIEDTAGGIDLIIPRWSIEQRLDFNAKRPPSFTRSLARVLEALGLSGRGMRIEVFPSVPRAMGLGGSAALAVAVLRALDAHFGLNLSDERINELAFECEKVAHGTPSGLDNTLATYGQFMLFRSGQTQQRQLIEVTEPLPMVIGMSGVESLTARTVARVRDAWQRNPELYERIFDEIDSLVGAGLDALGKRDYETLGETMNINQGLLNAMQVSSWELEELIQIARNHGAVGAKLTGGGGGGSIIALCPDSSPRVARAIREAGYHALEVLVGGS
;
A
#
# COMPACT_ATOMS: atom_id res chain seq x y z
N MET A 1 2.75 -11.68 23.03
CA MET A 1 2.92 -10.49 22.18
C MET A 1 1.54 -9.99 21.81
N GLU A 2 1.23 -8.72 22.06
CA GLU A 2 0.02 -8.07 21.55
C GLU A 2 0.05 -8.15 20.01
N ARG A 3 -0.90 -8.85 19.39
CA ARG A 3 -0.94 -9.06 17.93
C ARG A 3 -1.59 -7.87 17.21
N SER A 4 -2.54 -7.22 17.88
CA SER A 4 -3.34 -6.11 17.32
C SER A 4 -2.71 -4.71 17.46
N ARG A 5 -1.72 -4.54 18.36
CA ARG A 5 -1.02 -3.27 18.56
C ARG A 5 0.25 -3.21 17.71
N ILE A 6 0.19 -2.41 16.65
CA ILE A 6 1.31 -2.18 15.74
C ILE A 6 1.70 -0.68 15.79
N PRO A 7 2.76 -0.33 16.54
CA PRO A 7 3.20 1.06 16.67
C PRO A 7 3.56 1.66 15.32
N GLN A 8 3.17 2.93 15.11
CA GLN A 8 3.54 3.72 13.93
C GLN A 8 3.15 3.10 12.58
N PHE A 9 2.16 2.19 12.55
CA PHE A 9 1.71 1.52 11.32
C PHE A 9 1.31 2.47 10.18
N TYR A 10 0.73 3.62 10.53
CA TYR A 10 0.34 4.65 9.57
C TYR A 10 1.53 5.33 8.87
N LYS A 11 2.74 5.30 9.48
CA LYS A 11 3.97 5.84 8.88
C LYS A 11 4.68 4.86 7.95
N MET A 12 4.34 3.57 8.04
CA MET A 12 4.94 2.53 7.20
C MET A 12 4.41 2.63 5.76
N THR A 13 5.27 2.30 4.80
CA THR A 13 4.87 2.04 3.40
C THR A 13 3.99 0.79 3.31
N VAL A 14 3.24 0.62 2.21
CA VAL A 14 2.38 -0.56 2.03
C VAL A 14 3.16 -1.88 2.13
N PRO A 15 4.33 -2.06 1.48
CA PRO A 15 5.12 -3.28 1.63
C PRO A 15 5.58 -3.55 3.07
N GLU A 16 5.96 -2.51 3.82
CA GLU A 16 6.33 -2.63 5.24
C GLU A 16 5.14 -3.03 6.10
N ARG A 17 3.94 -2.48 5.83
CA ARG A 17 2.70 -2.88 6.50
C ARG A 17 2.40 -4.36 6.28
N VAL A 18 2.44 -4.82 5.02
CA VAL A 18 2.17 -6.22 4.66
C VAL A 18 3.19 -7.17 5.32
N ARG A 19 4.48 -6.80 5.33
CA ARG A 19 5.53 -7.56 6.03
C ARG A 19 5.27 -7.61 7.53
N THR A 20 4.92 -6.48 8.15
CA THR A 20 4.64 -6.42 9.59
C THR A 20 3.45 -7.30 9.98
N VAL A 21 2.39 -7.32 9.16
CA VAL A 21 1.21 -8.19 9.39
C VAL A 21 1.61 -9.67 9.34
N ARG A 22 2.46 -10.07 8.38
CA ARG A 22 3.04 -11.41 8.32
C ARG A 22 3.92 -11.73 9.53
N ASP A 23 4.84 -10.85 9.89
CA ASP A 23 5.80 -11.06 10.99
C ASP A 23 5.08 -11.18 12.35
N ARG A 24 3.89 -10.59 12.48
CA ARG A 24 2.99 -10.74 13.64
C ARG A 24 2.18 -12.03 13.64
N GLY A 25 2.29 -12.85 12.59
CA GLY A 25 1.56 -14.11 12.43
C GLY A 25 0.07 -13.94 12.16
N LEU A 26 -0.35 -12.78 11.64
CA LEU A 26 -1.75 -12.51 11.30
C LEU A 26 -2.16 -13.10 9.94
N ILE A 27 -1.18 -13.36 9.07
CA ILE A 27 -1.37 -13.97 7.76
C ILE A 27 -0.29 -15.01 7.46
N GLY A 28 -0.62 -16.00 6.64
CA GLY A 28 0.33 -17.02 6.17
C GLY A 28 1.27 -16.51 5.09
N ILE A 29 2.22 -17.36 4.68
CA ILE A 29 3.17 -17.04 3.60
C ILE A 29 2.47 -16.84 2.24
N GLU A 30 1.43 -17.63 1.96
CA GLU A 30 0.66 -17.54 0.73
C GLU A 30 -0.10 -16.20 0.65
N ASP A 31 -0.76 -15.81 1.74
CA ASP A 31 -1.46 -14.53 1.85
C ASP A 31 -0.50 -13.35 1.73
N TYR A 32 0.69 -13.43 2.35
CA TYR A 32 1.74 -12.43 2.21
C TYR A 32 2.18 -12.28 0.74
N GLN A 33 2.47 -13.39 0.06
CA GLN A 33 2.84 -13.36 -1.35
C GLN A 33 1.70 -12.82 -2.23
N SER A 34 0.45 -13.17 -1.92
CA SER A 34 -0.73 -12.72 -2.64
C SER A 34 -0.96 -11.21 -2.51
N LEU A 35 -0.72 -10.64 -1.32
CA LEU A 35 -0.74 -9.20 -1.07
C LEU A 35 0.39 -8.48 -1.79
N GLN A 36 1.61 -9.03 -1.81
CA GLN A 36 2.75 -8.42 -2.50
C GLN A 36 2.58 -8.42 -4.02
N SER A 37 2.05 -9.50 -4.59
CA SER A 37 1.93 -9.66 -6.05
C SER A 37 0.60 -9.16 -6.62
N GLY A 38 -0.33 -8.66 -5.79
CA GLY A 38 -1.67 -8.27 -6.22
C GLY A 38 -2.62 -9.42 -6.60
N ARG A 39 -2.22 -10.68 -6.42
CA ARG A 39 -3.01 -11.87 -6.82
C ARG A 39 -4.34 -12.02 -6.06
N HIS A 40 -4.47 -11.35 -4.92
CA HIS A 40 -5.70 -11.33 -4.12
C HIS A 40 -6.83 -10.53 -4.78
N THR A 41 -6.52 -9.66 -5.74
CA THR A 41 -7.50 -8.79 -6.40
C THR A 41 -8.50 -9.59 -7.23
N LEU A 42 -9.76 -9.13 -7.26
CA LEU A 42 -10.82 -9.79 -8.03
C LEU A 42 -10.56 -9.62 -9.53
N SER A 43 -10.49 -10.72 -10.27
CA SER A 43 -10.35 -10.69 -11.74
C SER A 43 -11.70 -10.49 -12.43
N VAL A 44 -11.68 -9.95 -13.64
CA VAL A 44 -12.89 -9.75 -14.47
C VAL A 44 -13.60 -11.08 -14.72
N GLN A 45 -12.86 -12.18 -14.93
CA GLN A 45 -13.43 -13.51 -15.19
C GLN A 45 -14.16 -14.10 -13.98
N LEU A 46 -13.73 -13.76 -12.76
CA LEU A 46 -14.45 -14.14 -11.55
C LEU A 46 -15.64 -13.21 -11.30
N ALA A 47 -15.47 -11.90 -11.55
CA ALA A 47 -16.53 -10.91 -11.44
C ALA A 47 -17.73 -11.21 -12.36
N ASP A 48 -17.48 -11.63 -13.61
CA ASP A 48 -18.52 -12.03 -14.59
C ASP A 48 -19.36 -13.23 -14.14
N LYS A 49 -18.85 -14.02 -13.19
CA LYS A 49 -19.60 -15.13 -12.55
C LYS A 49 -20.36 -14.69 -11.31
N MET A 50 -20.14 -13.46 -10.83
CA MET A 50 -20.78 -12.94 -9.62
C MET A 50 -22.05 -12.15 -9.93
N ILE A 51 -22.07 -11.36 -11.01
CA ILE A 51 -23.19 -10.51 -11.41
C ILE A 51 -23.31 -10.45 -12.93
N GLU A 52 -24.42 -9.92 -13.43
CA GLU A 52 -24.70 -9.76 -14.86
C GLU A 52 -24.01 -8.52 -15.47
N ASN A 53 -23.77 -8.55 -16.79
CA ASN A 53 -23.29 -7.40 -17.59
C ASN A 53 -21.95 -6.78 -17.12
N VAL A 54 -20.99 -7.62 -16.73
CA VAL A 54 -19.68 -7.16 -16.23
C VAL A 54 -18.80 -6.63 -17.36
N ILE A 55 -18.30 -5.40 -17.18
CA ILE A 55 -17.35 -4.75 -18.10
C ILE A 55 -15.99 -4.43 -17.44
N GLY A 56 -15.84 -4.73 -16.15
CA GLY A 56 -14.64 -4.40 -15.38
C GLY A 56 -14.81 -4.63 -13.88
N VAL A 57 -13.77 -4.30 -13.12
CA VAL A 57 -13.76 -4.38 -11.65
C VAL A 57 -13.37 -3.01 -11.08
N MET A 58 -14.16 -2.52 -10.13
CA MET A 58 -13.87 -1.29 -9.38
C MET A 58 -13.21 -1.66 -8.05
N GLY A 59 -11.98 -1.18 -7.83
CA GLY A 59 -11.26 -1.39 -6.57
C GLY A 59 -11.59 -0.33 -5.52
N LEU A 60 -11.63 -0.73 -4.25
CA LEU A 60 -11.69 0.16 -3.09
C LEU A 60 -10.50 -0.08 -2.16
N PRO A 61 -10.01 0.93 -1.41
CA PRO A 61 -8.89 0.76 -0.49
C PRO A 61 -9.19 -0.26 0.61
N VAL A 62 -8.22 -1.12 0.92
CA VAL A 62 -8.25 -2.02 2.09
C VAL A 62 -7.33 -1.45 3.18
N GLY A 63 -7.91 -1.10 4.32
CA GLY A 63 -7.21 -0.65 5.53
C GLY A 63 -7.35 -1.64 6.69
N LEU A 64 -6.57 -1.44 7.74
CA LEU A 64 -6.63 -2.25 8.97
C LEU A 64 -6.95 -1.36 10.19
N GLY A 65 -8.06 -1.65 10.85
CA GLY A 65 -8.42 -1.14 12.17
C GLY A 65 -7.61 -1.87 13.25
N LEU A 66 -6.72 -1.14 13.91
CA LEU A 66 -5.81 -1.69 14.91
C LEU A 66 -6.37 -1.55 16.33
N ASN A 67 -5.73 -2.25 17.27
CA ASN A 67 -5.96 -2.13 18.73
C ASN A 67 -7.31 -2.67 19.25
N PHE A 68 -8.15 -3.32 18.45
CA PHE A 68 -9.41 -3.87 18.94
C PHE A 68 -9.17 -4.99 19.97
N LEU A 69 -9.82 -4.84 21.12
CA LEU A 69 -9.90 -5.83 22.18
C LEU A 69 -11.39 -6.03 22.46
N ILE A 70 -11.93 -7.20 22.13
CA ILE A 70 -13.35 -7.51 22.19
C ILE A 70 -13.51 -8.82 22.95
N ASN A 71 -14.26 -8.80 24.06
CA ASN A 71 -14.45 -9.96 24.94
C ASN A 71 -13.11 -10.62 25.35
N GLY A 72 -12.06 -9.81 25.56
CA GLY A 72 -10.71 -10.27 25.91
C GLY A 72 -9.87 -10.83 24.74
N LYS A 73 -10.44 -10.98 23.54
CA LYS A 73 -9.72 -11.39 22.31
C LYS A 73 -9.28 -10.18 21.50
N GLU A 74 -8.06 -10.23 20.99
CA GLU A 74 -7.50 -9.16 20.15
C GLU A 74 -7.85 -9.36 18.67
N TYR A 75 -8.20 -8.27 17.99
CA TYR A 75 -8.51 -8.28 16.57
C TYR A 75 -7.72 -7.22 15.79
N VAL A 76 -7.37 -7.57 14.56
CA VAL A 76 -7.00 -6.63 13.50
C VAL A 76 -8.14 -6.65 12.49
N VAL A 77 -8.86 -5.54 12.38
CA VAL A 77 -10.12 -5.49 11.64
C VAL A 77 -9.88 -5.01 10.21
N PRO A 78 -10.09 -5.82 9.16
CA PRO A 78 -10.01 -5.35 7.79
C PRO A 78 -11.20 -4.44 7.48
N LEU A 79 -10.93 -3.33 6.79
CA LEU A 79 -11.90 -2.29 6.48
C LEU A 79 -11.75 -1.91 5.01
N VAL A 80 -12.84 -1.97 4.23
CA VAL A 80 -12.88 -1.52 2.84
C VAL A 80 -13.75 -0.28 2.75
N VAL A 81 -13.12 0.88 2.54
CA VAL A 81 -13.82 2.16 2.51
C VAL A 81 -13.00 3.23 1.79
N GLU A 82 -13.68 4.11 1.06
CA GLU A 82 -13.09 5.25 0.35
C GLU A 82 -13.03 6.53 1.20
N GLU A 83 -13.95 6.66 2.17
CA GLU A 83 -14.02 7.85 3.02
C GLU A 83 -12.79 7.93 3.93
N PRO A 84 -12.04 9.04 3.87
CA PRO A 84 -10.85 9.17 4.70
C PRO A 84 -11.16 9.25 6.19
N SER A 85 -10.12 9.10 7.00
CA SER A 85 -10.14 9.22 8.47
C SER A 85 -10.84 8.07 9.20
N ILE A 86 -11.75 7.32 8.57
CA ILE A 86 -12.49 6.20 9.21
C ILE A 86 -11.53 5.20 9.86
N VAL A 87 -10.58 4.65 9.10
CA VAL A 87 -9.64 3.63 9.59
C VAL A 87 -8.78 4.16 10.75
N ALA A 88 -8.37 5.42 10.67
CA ALA A 88 -7.53 6.08 11.68
C ALA A 88 -8.34 6.36 12.96
N ALA A 89 -9.57 6.84 12.80
CA ALA A 89 -10.52 7.09 13.88
C ALA A 89 -10.82 5.81 14.65
N LEU A 90 -11.20 4.72 13.96
CA LEU A 90 -11.42 3.40 14.57
C LEU A 90 -10.21 2.91 15.36
N SER A 91 -9.01 2.98 14.77
CA SER A 91 -7.79 2.53 15.44
C SER A 91 -7.47 3.34 16.70
N SER A 92 -7.75 4.64 16.68
CA SER A 92 -7.60 5.54 17.83
C SER A 92 -8.65 5.28 18.91
N ALA A 93 -9.91 5.08 18.51
CA ALA A 93 -11.03 4.72 19.38
C ALA A 93 -10.74 3.43 20.14
N ALA A 94 -10.35 2.39 19.40
CA ALA A 94 -10.05 1.08 19.96
C ALA A 94 -8.86 1.17 20.92
N LYS A 95 -7.85 1.98 20.61
CA LYS A 95 -6.73 2.23 21.52
C LYS A 95 -7.19 2.81 22.86
N LEU A 96 -8.09 3.80 22.86
CA LEU A 96 -8.63 4.39 24.09
C LEU A 96 -9.55 3.44 24.84
N ALA A 97 -10.38 2.67 24.12
CA ALA A 97 -11.25 1.67 24.72
C ALA A 97 -10.45 0.63 25.54
N ARG A 98 -9.23 0.27 25.11
CA ARG A 98 -8.36 -0.65 25.86
C ARG A 98 -8.00 -0.17 27.26
N ASP A 99 -7.87 1.14 27.46
CA ASP A 99 -7.58 1.70 28.79
C ASP A 99 -8.74 1.39 29.77
N GLY A 100 -9.94 1.19 29.25
CA GLY A 100 -11.13 0.77 29.99
C GLY A 100 -11.42 -0.74 29.98
N GLY A 101 -10.56 -1.57 29.38
CA GLY A 101 -10.74 -3.02 29.25
C GLY A 101 -11.18 -3.51 27.87
N GLY A 102 -11.37 -2.61 26.90
CA GLY A 102 -11.83 -2.94 25.55
C GLY A 102 -13.35 -2.86 25.40
N PHE A 103 -13.88 -3.61 24.44
CA PHE A 103 -15.31 -3.74 24.16
C PHE A 103 -15.84 -5.04 24.75
N GLU A 104 -17.02 -4.95 25.37
CA GLU A 104 -17.83 -6.10 25.78
C GLU A 104 -18.98 -6.21 24.82
N VAL A 105 -19.16 -7.37 24.18
CA VAL A 105 -20.21 -7.56 23.19
C VAL A 105 -20.93 -8.87 23.46
N ASP A 106 -22.25 -8.80 23.48
CA ASP A 106 -23.15 -9.94 23.53
C ASP A 106 -24.00 -9.97 22.24
N SER A 107 -24.47 -11.14 21.85
CA SER A 107 -25.34 -11.27 20.67
C SER A 107 -26.35 -12.39 20.86
N ASP A 108 -27.55 -12.22 20.31
CA ASP A 108 -28.55 -13.28 20.32
C ASP A 108 -28.17 -14.41 19.35
N GLN A 109 -28.80 -15.59 19.48
CA GLN A 109 -28.73 -16.60 18.44
C GLN A 109 -29.33 -16.02 17.15
N PRO A 110 -28.57 -15.92 16.04
CA PRO A 110 -28.97 -15.09 14.92
C PRO A 110 -30.02 -15.77 14.05
N LEU A 111 -31.29 -15.59 14.40
CA LEU A 111 -32.43 -16.10 13.64
C LEU A 111 -32.82 -15.09 12.56
N LEU A 112 -33.03 -15.58 11.34
CA LEU A 112 -33.64 -14.83 10.25
C LEU A 112 -35.15 -15.06 10.20
N ILE A 113 -35.88 -14.06 9.72
CA ILE A 113 -37.32 -14.13 9.51
C ILE A 113 -37.59 -14.36 8.03
N GLY A 114 -38.27 -15.45 7.69
CA GLY A 114 -38.90 -15.68 6.39
C GLY A 114 -40.38 -15.36 6.44
N GLN A 115 -40.88 -14.52 5.54
CA GLN A 115 -42.29 -14.13 5.50
C GLN A 115 -43.03 -14.86 4.38
N VAL A 116 -44.16 -15.47 4.72
CA VAL A 116 -45.15 -15.98 3.77
C VAL A 116 -46.43 -15.17 3.93
N GLN A 117 -46.72 -14.34 2.93
CA GLN A 117 -47.91 -13.50 2.89
C GLN A 117 -49.08 -14.28 2.29
N ILE A 118 -50.22 -14.24 2.97
CA ILE A 118 -51.46 -14.89 2.56
C ILE A 118 -52.54 -13.82 2.42
N VAL A 119 -53.21 -13.82 1.27
CA VAL A 119 -54.28 -12.89 0.90
C VAL A 119 -55.57 -13.65 0.57
N ASP A 120 -56.66 -12.92 0.39
CA ASP A 120 -57.97 -13.48 0.04
C ASP A 120 -58.48 -14.49 1.10
N VAL A 121 -58.17 -14.24 2.38
CA VAL A 121 -58.51 -15.13 3.50
C VAL A 121 -59.87 -14.74 4.08
N ALA A 122 -60.88 -15.61 3.92
CA ALA A 122 -62.24 -15.31 4.37
C ALA A 122 -62.37 -15.09 5.89
N ASN A 123 -61.55 -15.77 6.70
CA ASN A 123 -61.51 -15.59 8.15
C ASN A 123 -60.05 -15.61 8.67
N PRO A 124 -59.38 -14.44 8.73
CA PRO A 124 -57.97 -14.33 9.14
C PRO A 124 -57.68 -14.88 10.53
N ALA A 125 -58.61 -14.72 11.48
CA ALA A 125 -58.44 -15.20 12.85
C ALA A 125 -58.46 -16.74 12.93
N ARG A 126 -59.36 -17.37 12.17
CA ARG A 126 -59.42 -18.84 12.04
C ARG A 126 -58.17 -19.37 11.34
N ALA A 127 -57.75 -18.75 10.24
CA ALA A 127 -56.55 -19.13 9.51
C ALA A 127 -55.30 -19.04 10.40
N LYS A 128 -55.13 -17.94 11.16
CA LYS A 128 -54.06 -17.80 12.15
C LYS A 128 -54.05 -18.94 13.16
N SER A 129 -55.21 -19.27 13.73
CA SER A 129 -55.32 -20.34 14.73
C SER A 129 -54.96 -21.71 14.13
N ALA A 130 -55.41 -22.00 12.91
CA ALA A 130 -55.13 -23.24 12.21
C ALA A 130 -53.63 -23.41 11.88
N LEU A 131 -52.99 -22.34 11.41
CA LEU A 131 -51.55 -22.32 11.11
C LEU A 131 -50.71 -22.55 12.37
N ILE A 132 -51.09 -21.94 13.50
CA ILE A 132 -50.42 -22.16 14.79
C ILE A 132 -50.61 -23.60 15.27
N GLN A 133 -51.82 -24.17 15.16
CA GLN A 133 -52.09 -25.56 15.55
C GLN A 133 -51.27 -26.57 14.73
N ARG A 134 -51.02 -26.29 13.45
CA ARG A 134 -50.23 -27.13 12.54
C ARG A 134 -48.77 -26.68 12.39
N LYS A 135 -48.28 -25.85 13.32
CA LYS A 135 -46.91 -25.30 13.31
C LYS A 135 -45.83 -26.36 13.11
N HIS A 136 -45.89 -27.49 13.82
CA HIS A 136 -44.86 -28.53 13.72
C HIS A 136 -44.80 -29.17 12.33
N GLU A 137 -45.93 -29.33 11.67
CA GLU A 137 -45.99 -29.86 10.30
C GLU A 137 -45.30 -28.92 9.32
N ILE A 138 -45.56 -27.62 9.43
CA ILE A 138 -44.94 -26.58 8.61
C ILE A 138 -43.43 -26.52 8.86
N LEU A 139 -42.99 -26.55 10.12
CA LEU A 139 -41.57 -26.55 10.47
C LEU A 139 -40.84 -27.80 9.96
N ASN A 140 -41.47 -28.97 10.05
CA ASN A 140 -40.88 -30.21 9.53
C ASN A 140 -40.71 -30.16 8.02
N LEU A 141 -41.71 -29.65 7.29
CA LEU A 141 -41.63 -29.47 5.85
C LEU A 141 -40.52 -28.48 5.48
N ALA A 142 -40.48 -27.30 6.12
CA ALA A 142 -39.41 -26.31 5.91
C ALA A 142 -38.02 -26.94 6.11
N ASN A 143 -37.85 -27.68 7.20
CA ASN A 143 -36.59 -28.31 7.56
C ASN A 143 -36.16 -29.44 6.60
N SER A 144 -37.11 -30.16 5.98
CA SER A 144 -36.78 -31.21 5.00
C SER A 144 -36.12 -30.67 3.72
N LEU A 145 -36.28 -29.39 3.41
CA LEU A 145 -35.72 -28.75 2.20
C LEU A 145 -34.21 -28.51 2.34
N HIS A 146 -33.69 -28.44 3.56
CA HIS A 146 -32.28 -28.14 3.82
C HIS A 146 -31.63 -29.10 4.84
N PRO A 147 -31.52 -30.40 4.52
CA PRO A 147 -31.01 -31.41 5.45
C PRO A 147 -29.57 -31.15 5.92
N LYS A 148 -28.72 -30.55 5.07
CA LYS A 148 -27.34 -30.18 5.44
C LYS A 148 -27.28 -29.06 6.49
N MET A 149 -28.24 -28.13 6.48
CA MET A 149 -28.31 -27.08 7.49
C MET A 149 -28.77 -27.67 8.83
N ILE A 150 -29.76 -28.57 8.80
CA ILE A 150 -30.22 -29.33 9.98
C ILE A 150 -29.06 -30.14 10.59
N ALA A 151 -28.28 -30.84 9.76
CA ALA A 151 -27.15 -31.64 10.22
C ALA A 151 -26.06 -30.82 10.93
N ARG A 152 -25.96 -29.52 10.64
CA ARG A 152 -25.05 -28.58 11.34
C ARG A 152 -25.66 -27.96 12.59
N GLY A 153 -26.86 -28.39 12.97
CA GLY A 153 -27.59 -27.82 14.10
C GLY A 153 -28.31 -26.53 13.78
N GLY A 154 -28.59 -26.22 12.49
CA GLY A 154 -29.43 -25.11 12.00
C GLY A 154 -30.88 -25.52 11.74
N GLY A 155 -31.67 -24.70 11.01
CA GLY A 155 -33.06 -25.01 10.64
C GLY A 155 -34.10 -23.99 11.11
N ALA A 156 -35.33 -24.13 10.61
CA ALA A 156 -36.51 -23.45 11.13
C ALA A 156 -36.77 -23.91 12.57
N ARG A 157 -36.77 -22.94 13.49
CA ARG A 157 -36.91 -23.10 14.94
C ARG A 157 -38.32 -22.84 15.42
N ASP A 158 -38.95 -21.83 14.85
CA ASP A 158 -40.23 -21.34 15.30
C ASP A 158 -41.03 -20.77 14.12
N LEU A 159 -42.32 -20.57 14.34
CA LEU A 159 -43.29 -20.01 13.42
C LEU A 159 -44.20 -19.05 14.21
N GLU A 160 -44.27 -17.81 13.76
CA GLU A 160 -45.19 -16.79 14.28
C GLU A 160 -46.23 -16.44 13.20
N VAL A 161 -47.43 -16.02 13.60
CA VAL A 161 -48.50 -15.64 12.65
C VAL A 161 -49.16 -14.34 13.06
N PHE A 162 -49.18 -13.40 12.13
CA PHE A 162 -49.73 -12.06 12.29
C PHE A 162 -50.94 -11.87 11.38
N VAL A 163 -51.90 -11.08 11.86
CA VAL A 163 -53.01 -10.58 11.04
C VAL A 163 -52.82 -9.08 10.96
N HIS A 164 -52.63 -8.56 9.75
CA HIS A 164 -52.45 -7.15 9.48
C HIS A 164 -53.71 -6.60 8.81
N PRO A 165 -54.39 -5.61 9.44
CA PRO A 165 -55.49 -4.92 8.80
C PRO A 165 -55.05 -4.26 7.50
N SER A 166 -55.86 -4.34 6.46
CA SER A 166 -55.55 -3.71 5.17
C SER A 166 -56.79 -3.14 4.51
N GLU A 167 -56.69 -1.88 4.07
CA GLU A 167 -57.74 -1.17 3.31
C GLU A 167 -57.72 -1.54 1.81
N GLY A 168 -56.78 -2.39 1.39
CA GLY A 168 -56.67 -2.84 0.01
C GLY A 168 -57.77 -3.83 -0.40
N PRO A 169 -57.93 -4.08 -1.72
CA PRO A 169 -59.01 -4.92 -2.26
C PRO A 169 -59.00 -6.38 -1.79
N GLY A 170 -57.86 -6.88 -1.29
CA GLY A 170 -57.71 -8.23 -0.73
C GLY A 170 -58.07 -8.37 0.75
N GLY A 171 -58.53 -7.29 1.41
CA GLY A 171 -58.85 -7.27 2.83
C GLY A 171 -57.62 -7.46 3.73
N ASP A 172 -57.87 -7.91 4.97
CA ASP A 172 -56.85 -8.24 5.96
C ASP A 172 -55.89 -9.32 5.46
N MET A 173 -54.61 -9.16 5.78
CA MET A 173 -53.56 -10.08 5.37
C MET A 173 -53.13 -10.95 6.55
N VAL A 174 -52.93 -12.25 6.29
CA VAL A 174 -52.28 -13.16 7.24
C VAL A 174 -50.83 -13.32 6.83
N VAL A 175 -49.89 -13.07 7.74
CA VAL A 175 -48.45 -13.17 7.46
C VAL A 175 -47.84 -14.19 8.43
N VAL A 176 -47.25 -15.24 7.86
CA VAL A 176 -46.49 -16.25 8.61
C VAL A 176 -45.03 -15.86 8.62
N HIS A 177 -44.42 -15.82 9.80
CA HIS A 177 -42.98 -15.68 9.97
C HIS A 177 -42.37 -17.03 10.32
N LEU A 178 -41.45 -17.54 9.50
CA LEU A 178 -40.56 -18.64 9.84
C LEU A 178 -39.30 -18.06 10.49
N LEU A 179 -39.01 -18.48 11.73
CA LEU A 179 -37.77 -18.11 12.41
C LEU A 179 -36.71 -19.18 12.14
N VAL A 180 -35.67 -18.82 11.38
CA VAL A 180 -34.71 -19.78 10.80
C VAL A 180 -33.30 -19.50 11.29
N ASP A 181 -32.67 -20.50 11.89
CA ASP A 181 -31.25 -20.52 12.20
C ASP A 181 -30.46 -20.97 10.97
N THR A 182 -29.73 -20.03 10.36
CA THR A 182 -28.94 -20.29 9.14
C THR A 182 -27.47 -20.57 9.43
N CYS A 183 -27.11 -20.79 10.70
CA CYS A 183 -25.73 -20.96 11.16
C CYS A 183 -24.82 -19.84 10.63
N ASP A 184 -23.67 -20.21 10.08
CA ASP A 184 -22.67 -19.28 9.55
C ASP A 184 -22.98 -18.70 8.17
N ALA A 185 -24.09 -19.07 7.54
CA ALA A 185 -24.52 -18.46 6.28
C ALA A 185 -25.34 -17.20 6.57
N MET A 186 -25.22 -16.19 5.69
CA MET A 186 -26.10 -15.02 5.74
C MET A 186 -27.57 -15.46 5.63
N GLY A 187 -27.88 -16.37 4.70
CA GLY A 187 -29.09 -17.20 4.78
C GLY A 187 -30.29 -16.79 3.91
N ALA A 188 -30.22 -15.69 3.15
CA ALA A 188 -31.33 -15.21 2.33
C ALA A 188 -31.95 -16.29 1.42
N ASN A 189 -31.13 -16.95 0.59
CA ASN A 189 -31.60 -18.00 -0.32
C ASN A 189 -32.17 -19.22 0.42
N LEU A 190 -31.59 -19.59 1.57
CA LEU A 190 -32.06 -20.72 2.37
C LEU A 190 -33.47 -20.44 2.93
N VAL A 191 -33.67 -19.23 3.46
CA VAL A 191 -34.97 -18.81 4.01
C VAL A 191 -36.03 -18.68 2.92
N ASN A 192 -35.67 -18.13 1.75
CA ASN A 192 -36.60 -18.00 0.62
C ASN A 192 -37.04 -19.39 0.12
N THR A 193 -36.12 -20.33 -0.06
CA THR A 193 -36.47 -21.71 -0.44
C THR A 193 -37.37 -22.38 0.59
N MET A 194 -37.15 -22.15 1.90
CA MET A 194 -38.08 -22.63 2.93
C MET A 194 -39.47 -22.04 2.77
N CYS A 195 -39.57 -20.71 2.57
CA CYS A 195 -40.85 -20.03 2.39
C CYS A 195 -41.60 -20.55 1.15
N GLU A 196 -40.90 -20.74 0.04
CA GLU A 196 -41.44 -21.32 -1.19
C GLU A 196 -41.95 -22.74 -0.95
N GLY A 197 -41.15 -23.60 -0.31
CA GLY A 197 -41.51 -25.01 -0.11
C GLY A 197 -42.67 -25.24 0.87
N VAL A 198 -42.90 -24.35 1.84
CA VAL A 198 -44.07 -24.46 2.74
C VAL A 198 -45.37 -23.87 2.16
N SER A 199 -45.29 -23.18 1.02
CA SER A 199 -46.39 -22.34 0.52
C SER A 199 -47.69 -23.12 0.28
N SER A 200 -47.62 -24.26 -0.43
CA SER A 200 -48.81 -25.05 -0.74
C SER A 200 -49.49 -25.64 0.49
N LEU A 201 -48.69 -26.01 1.52
CA LEU A 201 -49.22 -26.46 2.80
C LEU A 201 -49.92 -25.31 3.53
N ILE A 202 -49.31 -24.13 3.54
CA ILE A 202 -49.89 -22.92 4.15
C ILE A 202 -51.21 -22.55 3.46
N GLU A 203 -51.28 -22.52 2.13
CA GLU A 203 -52.53 -22.26 1.38
C GLU A 203 -53.64 -23.24 1.76
N THR A 204 -53.31 -24.53 1.86
CA THR A 204 -54.25 -25.58 2.25
C THR A 204 -54.78 -25.38 3.66
N ILE A 205 -53.94 -24.95 4.60
CA ILE A 205 -54.33 -24.73 6.00
C ILE A 205 -55.16 -23.44 6.15
N SER A 206 -54.78 -22.38 5.44
CA SER A 206 -55.39 -21.06 5.60
C SER A 206 -56.64 -20.85 4.75
N GLU A 207 -56.90 -21.73 3.77
CA GLU A 207 -57.96 -21.55 2.76
C GLU A 207 -57.84 -20.19 2.05
N GLY A 208 -56.60 -19.78 1.77
CA GLY A 208 -56.25 -18.49 1.18
C GLY A 208 -55.16 -18.66 0.13
N ARG A 209 -54.74 -17.55 -0.48
CA ARG A 209 -53.74 -17.56 -1.55
C ARG A 209 -52.41 -16.99 -1.06
N VAL A 210 -51.32 -17.73 -1.22
CA VAL A 210 -49.97 -17.24 -0.90
C VAL A 210 -49.49 -16.32 -2.02
N PHE A 211 -48.93 -15.17 -1.64
CA PHE A 211 -48.46 -14.16 -2.58
C PHE A 211 -46.94 -13.96 -2.50
N LEU A 212 -46.43 -13.33 -1.45
CA LEU A 212 -44.99 -13.16 -1.22
C LEU A 212 -44.41 -14.27 -0.35
N ARG A 213 -43.17 -14.67 -0.68
CA ARG A 213 -42.36 -15.69 0.01
C ARG A 213 -40.92 -15.18 0.04
N ILE A 214 -40.59 -14.41 1.07
CA ILE A 214 -39.35 -13.63 1.05
C ILE A 214 -38.84 -13.41 2.46
N LEU A 215 -37.52 -13.38 2.64
CA LEU A 215 -36.93 -12.96 3.91
C LEU A 215 -37.31 -11.51 4.28
N SER A 216 -37.30 -11.22 5.57
CA SER A 216 -37.29 -9.86 6.11
C SER A 216 -35.85 -9.45 6.42
N ASN A 217 -35.43 -8.27 5.96
CA ASN A 217 -34.15 -7.66 6.33
C ASN A 217 -34.17 -6.97 7.69
N LEU A 218 -35.36 -6.75 8.28
CA LEU A 218 -35.47 -6.39 9.70
C LEU A 218 -35.16 -7.63 10.54
N ALA A 219 -33.86 -7.92 10.70
CA ALA A 219 -33.35 -9.08 11.42
C ALA A 219 -33.29 -8.82 12.94
N ASP A 220 -34.41 -8.38 13.53
CA ASP A 220 -34.51 -8.02 14.94
C ASP A 220 -34.38 -9.19 15.93
N ARG A 221 -34.26 -10.43 15.42
CA ARG A 221 -33.90 -11.65 16.17
C ARG A 221 -32.41 -11.99 16.10
N ALA A 222 -31.60 -11.14 15.48
CA ALA A 222 -30.14 -11.24 15.41
C ALA A 222 -29.51 -9.97 15.99
N LEU A 223 -29.89 -9.60 17.22
CA LEU A 223 -29.38 -8.40 17.88
C LEU A 223 -27.97 -8.61 18.42
N VAL A 224 -27.13 -7.60 18.18
CA VAL A 224 -25.81 -7.44 18.77
C VAL A 224 -25.87 -6.27 19.75
N ARG A 225 -25.35 -6.48 20.96
CA ARG A 225 -25.30 -5.52 22.06
C ARG A 225 -23.85 -5.26 22.42
N ALA A 226 -23.30 -4.14 21.96
CA ALA A 226 -21.93 -3.74 22.25
C ALA A 226 -21.88 -2.69 23.36
N ARG A 227 -20.86 -2.78 24.22
CA ARG A 227 -20.60 -1.85 25.32
C ARG A 227 -19.12 -1.49 25.36
N VAL A 228 -18.85 -0.23 25.73
CA VAL A 228 -17.49 0.25 26.01
C VAL A 228 -17.51 1.14 27.24
N ARG A 229 -16.49 1.02 28.08
CA ARG A 229 -16.19 1.97 29.15
C ARG A 229 -14.88 2.68 28.82
N ILE A 230 -14.87 4.02 28.90
CA ILE A 230 -13.68 4.82 28.61
C ILE A 230 -13.35 5.64 29.86
N PRO A 231 -12.16 5.45 30.46
CA PRO A 231 -11.73 6.23 31.60
C PRO A 231 -11.70 7.72 31.28
N VAL A 232 -12.22 8.56 32.17
CA VAL A 232 -12.19 10.03 31.99
C VAL A 232 -10.78 10.55 31.75
N ALA A 233 -9.80 10.00 32.47
CA ALA A 233 -8.39 10.36 32.33
C ALA A 233 -7.88 10.18 30.89
N SER A 234 -8.34 9.15 30.17
CA SER A 234 -7.97 8.88 28.77
C SER A 234 -8.63 9.83 27.76
N LEU A 235 -9.67 10.56 28.16
CA LEU A 235 -10.33 11.56 27.32
C LEU A 235 -9.62 12.91 27.31
N THR A 236 -8.81 13.18 28.33
CA THR A 236 -8.07 14.45 28.48
C THR A 236 -7.05 14.63 27.36
N GLY A 237 -7.02 15.81 26.76
CA GLY A 237 -6.02 16.13 25.74
C GLY A 237 -6.40 17.32 24.87
N LYS A 238 -5.39 17.87 24.18
CA LYS A 238 -5.55 18.99 23.22
C LYS A 238 -6.30 20.21 23.79
N GLY A 239 -6.09 20.50 25.07
CA GLY A 239 -6.71 21.65 25.76
C GLY A 239 -8.12 21.39 26.31
N PHE A 240 -8.68 20.19 26.15
CA PHE A 240 -9.98 19.81 26.74
C PHE A 240 -9.80 18.94 27.98
N ASP A 241 -10.58 19.24 29.01
CA ASP A 241 -10.69 18.40 30.20
C ASP A 241 -11.51 17.14 29.90
N GLY A 242 -11.12 16.00 30.49
CA GLY A 242 -11.76 14.72 30.24
C GLY A 242 -13.25 14.69 30.60
N GLU A 243 -13.67 15.40 31.66
CA GLU A 243 -15.08 15.46 32.06
C GLU A 243 -15.90 16.27 31.07
N GLN A 244 -15.35 17.38 30.59
CA GLN A 244 -15.98 18.20 29.55
C GLN A 244 -16.22 17.39 28.26
N VAL A 245 -15.24 16.58 27.84
CA VAL A 245 -15.37 15.70 26.67
C VAL A 245 -16.43 14.62 26.91
N ARG A 246 -16.42 13.96 28.08
CA ARG A 246 -17.44 12.97 28.46
C ARG A 246 -18.84 13.56 28.39
N ASP A 247 -19.06 14.68 29.09
CA ASP A 247 -20.38 15.28 29.22
C ASP A 247 -20.86 15.85 27.88
N GLY A 248 -19.95 16.40 27.07
CA GLY A 248 -20.23 16.80 25.69
C GLY A 248 -20.70 15.63 24.83
N ILE A 249 -20.07 14.45 24.92
CA ILE A 249 -20.48 13.25 24.18
C ILE A 249 -21.89 12.82 24.56
N ILE A 250 -22.22 12.84 25.86
CA ILE A 250 -23.55 12.50 26.37
C ILE A 250 -24.60 13.44 25.79
N VAL A 251 -24.37 14.76 25.88
CA VAL A 251 -25.29 15.78 25.33
C VAL A 251 -25.45 15.63 23.81
N ALA A 252 -24.36 15.36 23.08
CA ALA A 252 -24.41 15.14 21.64
C ALA A 252 -25.21 13.88 21.25
N ASN A 253 -25.16 12.82 22.07
CA ASN A 253 -26.01 11.64 21.90
C ASN A 253 -27.48 11.95 22.21
N ASP A 254 -27.76 12.70 23.28
CA ASP A 254 -29.13 13.10 23.59
C ASP A 254 -29.77 13.92 22.47
N PHE A 255 -29.01 14.81 21.82
CA PHE A 255 -29.47 15.50 20.61
C PHE A 255 -29.86 14.51 19.50
N ALA A 256 -29.03 13.48 19.25
CA ALA A 256 -29.33 12.44 18.27
C ALA A 256 -30.52 11.55 18.67
N ARG A 257 -30.88 11.47 19.95
CA ARG A 257 -32.03 10.67 20.40
C ARG A 257 -33.37 11.38 20.21
N ILE A 258 -33.36 12.71 20.25
CA ILE A 258 -34.58 13.53 20.18
C ILE A 258 -34.87 14.05 18.76
N ASP A 259 -33.85 14.32 17.95
CA ASP A 259 -33.98 14.89 16.60
C ASP A 259 -33.62 13.86 15.51
N PRO A 260 -34.60 13.44 14.66
CA PRO A 260 -34.35 12.54 13.54
C PRO A 260 -33.29 13.02 12.55
N TYR A 261 -33.14 14.34 12.34
CA TYR A 261 -32.13 14.88 11.45
C TYR A 261 -30.72 14.57 11.97
N ARG A 262 -30.50 14.78 13.27
CA ARG A 262 -29.24 14.41 13.90
C ARG A 262 -29.07 12.90 14.01
N ALA A 263 -30.14 12.17 14.34
CA ALA A 263 -30.13 10.71 14.42
C ALA A 263 -29.64 10.06 13.12
N ALA A 264 -30.07 10.57 11.96
CA ALA A 264 -29.64 10.06 10.67
C ALA A 264 -28.12 10.19 10.48
N THR A 265 -27.54 11.36 10.75
CA THR A 265 -26.08 11.57 10.66
C THR A 265 -25.33 10.74 11.71
N HIS A 266 -25.89 10.62 12.91
CA HIS A 266 -25.32 9.82 13.99
C HIS A 266 -25.25 8.34 13.62
N ASN A 267 -26.35 7.78 13.11
CA ASN A 267 -26.41 6.38 12.69
C ASN A 267 -25.58 6.13 11.43
N LYS A 268 -25.51 7.06 10.47
CA LYS A 268 -24.54 6.99 9.36
C LYS A 268 -23.11 6.82 9.88
N GLY A 269 -22.76 7.50 10.96
CA GLY A 269 -21.48 7.34 11.65
C GLY A 269 -21.23 5.91 12.14
N ILE A 270 -22.24 5.21 12.67
CA ILE A 270 -22.14 3.79 13.02
C ILE A 270 -21.82 2.96 11.78
N MET A 271 -22.59 3.19 10.71
CA MET A 271 -22.54 2.39 9.49
C MET A 271 -21.24 2.58 8.69
N ASN A 272 -20.60 3.75 8.76
CA ASN A 272 -19.24 3.97 8.24
C ASN A 272 -18.24 2.89 8.70
N GLY A 273 -18.36 2.42 9.94
CA GLY A 273 -17.52 1.34 10.45
C GLY A 273 -18.02 -0.04 10.05
N ILE A 274 -19.33 -0.29 10.24
CA ILE A 274 -19.95 -1.60 9.99
C ILE A 274 -19.86 -1.99 8.52
N ASP A 275 -20.22 -1.09 7.61
CA ASP A 275 -20.23 -1.35 6.17
C ASP A 275 -18.82 -1.59 5.64
N ALA A 276 -17.82 -0.90 6.19
CA ALA A 276 -16.43 -1.13 5.84
C ALA A 276 -15.98 -2.56 6.17
N VAL A 277 -16.45 -3.13 7.29
CA VAL A 277 -16.22 -4.54 7.63
C VAL A 277 -17.08 -5.47 6.77
N ALA A 278 -18.32 -5.08 6.47
CA ALA A 278 -19.23 -5.87 5.63
C ALA A 278 -18.63 -6.08 4.24
N LEU A 279 -18.17 -4.99 3.61
CA LEU A 279 -17.45 -5.01 2.34
C LEU A 279 -16.18 -5.86 2.42
N ALA A 280 -15.35 -5.65 3.45
CA ALA A 280 -14.11 -6.38 3.62
C ALA A 280 -14.31 -7.90 3.75
N THR A 281 -15.45 -8.33 4.29
CA THR A 281 -15.79 -9.73 4.53
C THR A 281 -16.80 -10.30 3.53
N GLY A 282 -17.14 -9.54 2.48
CA GLY A 282 -18.03 -9.99 1.40
C GLY A 282 -19.49 -10.18 1.83
N ASN A 283 -19.93 -9.49 2.87
CA ASN A 283 -21.31 -9.49 3.35
C ASN A 283 -22.16 -8.41 2.65
N ASP A 284 -23.46 -8.64 2.59
CA ASP A 284 -24.41 -7.69 2.00
C ASP A 284 -24.66 -6.52 2.96
N TRP A 285 -23.97 -5.40 2.73
CA TRP A 285 -24.14 -4.20 3.56
C TRP A 285 -25.54 -3.58 3.45
N ARG A 286 -26.26 -3.77 2.33
CA ARG A 286 -27.60 -3.20 2.15
C ARG A 286 -28.61 -3.86 3.08
N ALA A 287 -28.47 -5.18 3.29
CA ALA A 287 -29.30 -5.91 4.23
C ALA A 287 -29.06 -5.43 5.68
N ILE A 288 -27.80 -5.20 6.04
CA ILE A 288 -27.41 -4.70 7.37
C ILE A 288 -27.94 -3.27 7.58
N GLU A 289 -27.72 -2.38 6.63
CA GLU A 289 -28.22 -0.99 6.63
C GLU A 289 -29.75 -0.94 6.79
N ALA A 290 -30.48 -1.70 5.96
CA ALA A 290 -31.93 -1.76 6.02
C ALA A 290 -32.43 -2.22 7.40
N GLY A 291 -31.81 -3.27 7.96
CA GLY A 291 -32.14 -3.77 9.30
C GLY A 291 -31.85 -2.75 10.39
N ALA A 292 -30.66 -2.15 10.37
CA ALA A 292 -30.22 -1.18 11.37
C ALA A 292 -31.11 0.07 11.39
N HIS A 293 -31.38 0.65 10.22
CA HIS A 293 -32.20 1.85 10.11
C HIS A 293 -33.69 1.61 10.35
N ALA A 294 -34.24 0.45 9.98
CA ALA A 294 -35.59 0.06 10.36
C ALA A 294 -35.70 -0.11 11.89
N TYR A 295 -34.71 -0.75 12.52
CA TYR A 295 -34.66 -0.92 13.97
C TYR A 295 -34.51 0.40 14.72
N ALA A 296 -33.81 1.38 14.15
CA ALA A 296 -33.73 2.74 14.69
C ALA A 296 -35.09 3.46 14.74
N ALA A 297 -36.07 3.03 13.95
CA ALA A 297 -37.42 3.58 13.90
C ALA A 297 -38.48 2.72 14.62
N ARG A 298 -38.10 1.63 15.30
CA ARG A 298 -39.02 0.67 15.95
C ARG A 298 -40.00 1.29 16.96
N GLY A 299 -39.65 2.44 17.56
CA GLY A 299 -40.47 3.16 18.52
C GLY A 299 -41.45 4.17 17.90
N GLY A 300 -41.67 4.14 16.59
CA GLY A 300 -42.53 5.09 15.87
C GLY A 300 -41.85 6.42 15.49
N ARG A 301 -40.61 6.64 15.95
CA ARG A 301 -39.76 7.75 15.54
C ARG A 301 -38.33 7.25 15.35
N TYR A 302 -37.68 7.69 14.28
CA TYR A 302 -36.28 7.40 14.03
C TYR A 302 -35.38 8.07 15.09
N THR A 303 -34.50 7.30 15.73
CA THR A 303 -33.65 7.75 16.84
C THR A 303 -32.23 7.16 16.75
N ALA A 304 -31.31 7.60 17.61
CA ALA A 304 -29.97 7.06 17.69
C ALA A 304 -29.98 5.59 18.17
N LEU A 305 -29.16 4.75 17.54
CA LEU A 305 -28.97 3.35 17.95
C LEU A 305 -28.04 3.18 19.17
N THR A 306 -27.31 4.23 19.55
CA THR A 306 -26.42 4.21 20.73
C THR A 306 -26.95 5.04 21.89
N GLN A 307 -26.51 4.66 23.08
CA GLN A 307 -26.74 5.40 24.32
C GLN A 307 -25.39 5.67 24.99
N TRP A 308 -25.20 6.91 25.45
CA TRP A 308 -24.01 7.33 26.17
C TRP A 308 -24.40 7.91 27.53
N HIS A 309 -23.72 7.46 28.59
CA HIS A 309 -24.00 7.92 29.96
C HIS A 309 -22.74 7.92 30.82
N LYS A 310 -22.84 8.59 31.97
CA LYS A 310 -21.80 8.62 32.99
C LYS A 310 -22.00 7.45 33.96
N ALA A 311 -20.94 6.70 34.22
CA ALA A 311 -20.92 5.66 35.24
C ALA A 311 -20.74 6.26 36.66
N ASP A 312 -21.01 5.47 37.69
CA ASP A 312 -20.89 5.89 39.10
C ASP A 312 -19.47 6.34 39.46
N ASN A 313 -18.45 5.75 38.83
CA ASN A 313 -17.05 6.12 39.02
C ASN A 313 -16.63 7.35 38.18
N GLY A 314 -17.55 7.96 37.43
CA GLY A 314 -17.32 9.11 36.58
C GLY A 314 -16.96 8.79 35.13
N ASP A 315 -16.71 7.52 34.77
CA ASP A 315 -16.30 7.13 33.41
C ASP A 315 -17.41 7.32 32.37
N LEU A 316 -17.01 7.42 31.10
CA LEU A 316 -17.94 7.40 29.97
C LEU A 316 -18.30 5.95 29.63
N VAL A 317 -19.59 5.65 29.54
CA VAL A 317 -20.10 4.35 29.08
C VAL A 317 -20.92 4.55 27.81
N GLY A 318 -20.58 3.80 26.77
CA GLY A 318 -21.32 3.73 25.51
C GLY A 318 -21.94 2.36 25.31
N GLN A 319 -23.14 2.33 24.74
CA GLN A 319 -23.88 1.12 24.39
C GLN A 319 -24.44 1.23 22.97
N LEU A 320 -24.51 0.11 22.25
CA LEU A 320 -25.10 -0.02 20.91
C LEU A 320 -25.95 -1.29 20.86
N ASP A 321 -27.22 -1.16 20.46
CA ASP A 321 -28.10 -2.29 20.14
C ASP A 321 -28.46 -2.21 18.66
N ILE A 322 -28.07 -3.21 17.88
CA ILE A 322 -28.22 -3.21 16.42
C ILE A 322 -28.43 -4.63 15.88
N PRO A 323 -29.39 -4.84 14.95
CA PRO A 323 -29.52 -6.12 14.29
C PRO A 323 -28.44 -6.28 13.22
N ILE A 324 -27.63 -7.34 13.34
CA ILE A 324 -26.54 -7.66 12.41
C ILE A 324 -26.63 -9.15 12.07
N LYS A 325 -27.15 -9.47 10.88
CA LYS A 325 -27.03 -10.80 10.31
C LYS A 325 -25.97 -10.81 9.21
N VAL A 326 -24.94 -11.62 9.43
CA VAL A 326 -23.84 -11.84 8.48
C VAL A 326 -23.57 -13.33 8.30
N GLY A 327 -22.64 -13.63 7.39
CA GLY A 327 -22.08 -14.95 7.20
C GLY A 327 -20.57 -14.96 7.04
N ILE A 328 -19.98 -16.10 7.37
CA ILE A 328 -18.57 -16.43 7.10
C ILE A 328 -18.46 -17.63 6.15
N VAL A 329 -19.57 -18.03 5.52
CA VAL A 329 -19.64 -19.00 4.43
C VAL A 329 -20.59 -18.51 3.33
N GLY A 330 -20.35 -18.92 2.09
CA GLY A 330 -21.22 -18.62 0.95
C GLY A 330 -20.45 -18.28 -0.32
N GLY A 331 -21.19 -17.86 -1.36
CA GLY A 331 -20.64 -17.53 -2.68
C GLY A 331 -19.48 -16.54 -2.67
N PRO A 332 -19.56 -15.39 -1.96
CA PRO A 332 -18.51 -14.36 -1.97
C PRO A 332 -17.12 -14.85 -1.55
N LEU A 333 -17.05 -15.82 -0.63
CA LEU A 333 -15.80 -16.42 -0.17
C LEU A 333 -15.11 -17.29 -1.22
N GLN A 334 -15.88 -17.89 -2.12
CA GLN A 334 -15.38 -18.73 -3.20
C GLN A 334 -15.01 -17.91 -4.44
N THR A 335 -15.64 -16.74 -4.62
CA THR A 335 -15.49 -15.94 -5.84
C THR A 335 -14.56 -14.73 -5.68
N ASN A 336 -14.34 -14.22 -4.46
CA ASN A 336 -13.45 -13.08 -4.21
C ASN A 336 -12.27 -13.45 -3.29
N PRO A 337 -11.03 -13.54 -3.84
CA PRO A 337 -9.86 -13.94 -3.05
C PRO A 337 -9.51 -12.95 -1.92
N THR A 338 -9.80 -11.65 -2.10
CA THR A 338 -9.57 -10.63 -1.06
C THR A 338 -10.46 -10.86 0.16
N VAL A 339 -11.73 -11.24 -0.07
CA VAL A 339 -12.68 -11.55 1.02
C VAL A 339 -12.18 -12.75 1.83
N ALA A 340 -11.74 -13.81 1.16
CA ALA A 340 -11.21 -14.99 1.84
C ALA A 340 -9.95 -14.68 2.67
N LEU A 341 -9.05 -13.84 2.16
CA LEU A 341 -7.88 -13.37 2.88
C LEU A 341 -8.26 -12.55 4.10
N ASN A 342 -9.18 -11.60 3.96
CA ASN A 342 -9.62 -10.72 5.04
C ASN A 342 -10.28 -11.51 6.19
N LEU A 343 -11.09 -12.52 5.89
CA LEU A 343 -11.68 -13.38 6.93
C LEU A 343 -10.63 -14.21 7.68
N ARG A 344 -9.60 -14.72 6.98
CA ARG A 344 -8.44 -15.37 7.64
C ARG A 344 -7.68 -14.40 8.55
N LEU A 345 -7.40 -13.19 8.04
CA LEU A 345 -6.71 -12.13 8.80
C LEU A 345 -7.51 -11.73 10.06
N LEU A 346 -8.83 -11.64 9.94
CA LEU A 346 -9.72 -11.29 11.04
C LEU A 346 -9.82 -12.42 12.09
N SER A 347 -9.65 -13.68 11.67
CA SER A 347 -9.60 -14.85 12.56
C SER A 347 -10.84 -15.00 13.46
N VAL A 348 -12.03 -14.88 12.85
CA VAL A 348 -13.32 -15.21 13.47
C VAL A 348 -13.67 -16.68 13.21
N ASP A 349 -14.25 -17.32 14.22
CA ASP A 349 -14.61 -18.73 14.26
C ASP A 349 -16.08 -18.95 13.88
N SER A 350 -16.93 -17.92 13.95
CA SER A 350 -18.35 -17.98 13.58
C SER A 350 -18.90 -16.67 13.01
N ALA A 351 -20.02 -16.74 12.31
CA ALA A 351 -20.74 -15.54 11.86
C ALA A 351 -21.28 -14.70 13.01
N ARG A 352 -21.57 -15.32 14.15
CA ARG A 352 -21.98 -14.63 15.39
C ARG A 352 -20.85 -13.76 15.92
N GLU A 353 -19.64 -14.31 16.00
CA GLU A 353 -18.44 -13.56 16.41
C GLU A 353 -18.12 -12.43 15.43
N LEU A 354 -18.30 -12.64 14.12
CA LEU A 354 -18.17 -11.55 13.14
C LEU A 354 -19.17 -10.42 13.40
N ALA A 355 -20.43 -10.75 13.71
CA ALA A 355 -21.44 -9.75 14.05
C ALA A 355 -21.07 -8.96 15.31
N GLU A 356 -20.51 -9.64 16.32
CA GLU A 356 -20.00 -9.00 17.55
C GLU A 356 -18.84 -8.03 17.25
N VAL A 357 -17.90 -8.43 16.38
CA VAL A 357 -16.82 -7.54 15.91
C VAL A 357 -17.40 -6.30 15.23
N MET A 358 -18.39 -6.47 14.35
CA MET A 358 -19.05 -5.34 13.68
C MET A 358 -19.77 -4.42 14.68
N GLY A 359 -20.43 -4.96 15.70
CA GLY A 359 -21.03 -4.17 16.78
C GLY A 359 -20.00 -3.32 17.53
N ALA A 360 -18.86 -3.89 17.90
CA ALA A 360 -17.77 -3.13 18.53
C ALA A 360 -17.23 -2.02 17.60
N VAL A 361 -17.05 -2.32 16.31
CA VAL A 361 -16.59 -1.36 15.31
C VAL A 361 -17.58 -0.21 15.13
N GLY A 362 -18.88 -0.48 15.04
CA GLY A 362 -19.92 0.55 14.95
C GLY A 362 -19.94 1.47 16.17
N LEU A 363 -19.81 0.90 17.38
CA LEU A 363 -19.73 1.68 18.61
C LEU A 363 -18.45 2.53 18.68
N ALA A 364 -17.30 1.97 18.28
CA ALA A 364 -16.02 2.67 18.21
C ALA A 364 -16.03 3.86 17.22
N GLN A 365 -16.69 3.68 16.07
CA GLN A 365 -16.80 4.73 15.06
C GLN A 365 -17.65 5.90 15.56
N THR A 366 -18.77 5.57 16.22
CA THR A 366 -19.65 6.57 16.82
C THR A 366 -18.97 7.35 17.92
N PHE A 367 -18.23 6.67 18.80
CA PHE A 367 -17.42 7.32 19.82
C PHE A 367 -16.45 8.34 19.20
N SER A 368 -15.73 7.94 18.15
CA SER A 368 -14.77 8.82 17.48
C SER A 368 -15.42 10.05 16.87
N ALA A 369 -16.57 9.86 16.21
CA ALA A 369 -17.32 10.96 15.61
C ALA A 369 -17.84 11.94 16.66
N LEU A 370 -18.44 11.45 17.75
CA LEU A 370 -18.91 12.30 18.84
C LEU A 370 -17.76 13.04 19.51
N ARG A 371 -16.65 12.34 19.81
CA ARG A 371 -15.46 12.96 20.41
C ARG A 371 -14.89 14.07 19.54
N ALA A 372 -14.81 13.86 18.23
CA ALA A 372 -14.34 14.88 17.30
C ALA A 372 -15.27 16.11 17.26
N LEU A 373 -16.59 15.90 17.34
CA LEU A 373 -17.58 16.99 17.31
C LEU A 373 -17.56 17.86 18.57
N VAL A 374 -17.24 17.30 19.74
CA VAL A 374 -17.27 18.02 21.02
C VAL A 374 -15.93 18.66 21.39
N THR A 375 -14.87 18.37 20.62
CA THR A 375 -13.53 18.93 20.84
C THR A 375 -13.16 19.93 19.73
N GLU A 376 -12.38 19.51 18.73
CA GLU A 376 -11.77 20.39 17.73
C GLU A 376 -12.63 20.59 16.47
N GLY A 377 -13.77 19.89 16.38
CA GLY A 377 -14.58 19.80 15.17
C GLY A 377 -13.95 18.84 14.12
N ILE A 378 -14.80 18.23 13.28
CA ILE A 378 -14.38 17.19 12.32
C ILE A 378 -13.38 17.72 11.25
N GLN A 379 -13.42 19.02 10.97
CA GLN A 379 -12.75 19.62 9.81
C GLN A 379 -11.22 19.50 9.88
N GLN A 380 -10.55 19.79 11.00
CA GLN A 380 -9.07 19.82 11.04
C GLN A 380 -8.42 18.45 10.72
N GLY A 381 -9.00 17.34 11.19
CA GLY A 381 -8.49 15.99 10.89
C GLY A 381 -8.85 15.49 9.49
N HIS A 382 -10.05 15.83 8.99
CA HIS A 382 -10.47 15.51 7.61
C HIS A 382 -9.68 16.29 6.57
N MET A 383 -9.26 17.53 6.87
CA MET A 383 -8.57 18.41 5.92
C MET A 383 -7.29 17.81 5.36
N THR A 384 -6.46 17.14 6.19
CA THR A 384 -5.21 16.55 5.69
C THR A 384 -5.46 15.43 4.69
N LEU A 385 -6.40 14.54 4.96
CA LEU A 385 -6.71 13.44 4.05
C LEU A 385 -7.55 13.89 2.85
N HIS A 386 -8.47 14.84 3.04
CA HIS A 386 -9.21 15.46 1.95
C HIS A 386 -8.26 16.18 0.99
N ALA A 387 -7.24 16.88 1.50
CA ALA A 387 -6.19 17.48 0.69
C ALA A 387 -5.42 16.42 -0.11
N ARG A 388 -5.13 15.24 0.47
CA ARG A 388 -4.54 14.10 -0.26
C ARG A 388 -5.45 13.62 -1.39
N SER A 389 -6.74 13.37 -1.13
CA SER A 389 -7.69 12.94 -2.17
C SER A 389 -7.81 13.98 -3.29
N VAL A 390 -7.86 15.26 -2.95
CA VAL A 390 -7.93 16.36 -3.92
C VAL A 390 -6.64 16.46 -4.74
N ALA A 391 -5.47 16.31 -4.12
CA ALA A 391 -4.19 16.25 -4.82
C ALA A 391 -4.13 15.04 -5.77
N THR A 392 -4.62 13.87 -5.37
CA THR A 392 -4.71 12.70 -6.27
C THR A 392 -5.64 12.97 -7.44
N ALA A 393 -6.83 13.52 -7.20
CA ALA A 393 -7.81 13.82 -8.23
C ALA A 393 -7.30 14.86 -9.24
N ALA A 394 -6.48 15.82 -8.79
CA ALA A 394 -5.79 16.79 -9.62
C ALA A 394 -4.62 16.21 -10.43
N GLY A 395 -4.36 14.90 -10.33
CA GLY A 395 -3.26 14.24 -11.05
C GLY A 395 -1.89 14.63 -10.55
N THR A 396 -1.75 14.98 -9.26
CA THR A 396 -0.46 15.39 -8.68
C THR A 396 0.56 14.26 -8.85
N PRO A 397 1.71 14.51 -9.52
CA PRO A 397 2.79 13.52 -9.63
C PRO A 397 3.27 13.08 -8.25
N ALA A 398 3.66 11.82 -8.09
CA ALA A 398 4.07 11.25 -6.80
C ALA A 398 5.18 12.06 -6.10
N GLU A 399 6.08 12.66 -6.89
CA GLU A 399 7.18 13.52 -6.43
C GLU A 399 6.74 14.89 -5.86
N LEU A 400 5.56 15.39 -6.26
CA LEU A 400 5.01 16.67 -5.78
C LEU A 400 3.89 16.48 -4.76
N PHE A 401 3.47 15.22 -4.53
CA PHE A 401 2.23 14.88 -3.85
C PHE A 401 2.16 15.48 -2.44
N ASP A 402 3.15 15.20 -1.59
CA ASP A 402 3.12 15.66 -0.21
C ASP A 402 3.28 17.18 -0.11
N THR A 403 4.11 17.81 -0.96
CA THR A 403 4.26 19.27 -1.03
C THR A 403 2.97 19.98 -1.44
N VAL A 404 2.27 19.46 -2.46
CA VAL A 404 0.99 20.01 -2.90
C VAL A 404 -0.07 19.82 -1.81
N VAL A 405 -0.08 18.69 -1.12
CA VAL A 405 -0.98 18.43 0.00
C VAL A 405 -0.72 19.40 1.16
N GLU A 406 0.52 19.62 1.56
CA GLU A 406 0.87 20.57 2.61
C GLU A 406 0.45 22.00 2.23
N ARG A 407 0.73 22.42 0.99
CA ARG A 407 0.33 23.75 0.49
C ARG A 407 -1.19 23.90 0.36
N LEU A 408 -1.92 22.83 0.01
CA LEU A 408 -3.39 22.80 0.01
C LEU A 408 -3.97 22.98 1.41
N ILE A 409 -3.35 22.37 2.42
CA ILE A 409 -3.78 22.52 3.81
C ILE A 409 -3.46 23.94 4.30
N ALA A 410 -2.26 24.44 4.00
CA ALA A 410 -1.81 25.76 4.40
C ALA A 410 -2.61 26.90 3.72
N SER A 411 -3.08 26.70 2.48
CA SER A 411 -3.91 27.68 1.78
C SER A 411 -5.32 27.78 2.33
N GLY A 412 -5.80 26.75 3.05
CA GLY A 412 -7.20 26.63 3.48
C GLY A 412 -8.18 26.33 2.34
N GLU A 413 -7.74 26.30 1.08
CA GLU A 413 -8.56 26.10 -0.11
C GLU A 413 -8.30 24.72 -0.73
N ILE A 414 -8.97 23.70 -0.17
CA ILE A 414 -8.84 22.32 -0.62
C ILE A 414 -9.78 22.05 -1.80
N LYS A 415 -9.40 22.50 -3.00
CA LYS A 415 -10.15 22.33 -4.26
C LYS A 415 -9.26 21.80 -5.37
N ILE A 416 -9.82 21.05 -6.33
CA ILE A 416 -9.07 20.46 -7.46
C ILE A 416 -8.35 21.55 -8.25
N TRP A 417 -9.04 22.63 -8.60
CA TRP A 417 -8.43 23.76 -9.32
C TRP A 417 -7.27 24.40 -8.53
N LYS A 418 -7.35 24.45 -7.20
CA LYS A 418 -6.28 24.99 -6.35
C LYS A 418 -5.10 24.02 -6.26
N ALA A 419 -5.40 22.72 -6.25
CA ALA A 419 -4.38 21.68 -6.35
C ALA A 419 -3.67 21.73 -7.70
N GLU A 420 -4.40 21.95 -8.80
CA GLU A 420 -3.84 22.14 -10.15
C GLU A 420 -2.99 23.41 -10.23
N GLU A 421 -3.46 24.54 -9.67
CA GLU A 421 -2.70 25.77 -9.53
C GLU A 421 -1.42 25.52 -8.74
N LEU A 422 -1.51 24.85 -7.58
CA LEU A 422 -0.35 24.51 -6.76
C LEU A 422 0.58 23.51 -7.44
N ILE A 423 0.06 22.57 -8.23
CA ILE A 423 0.87 21.70 -9.09
C ILE A 423 1.64 22.55 -10.08
N GLN A 424 1.02 23.55 -10.72
CA GLN A 424 1.70 24.43 -11.66
C GLN A 424 2.69 25.37 -10.97
N THR A 425 2.34 25.98 -9.85
CA THR A 425 3.24 26.85 -9.09
C THR A 425 4.42 26.07 -8.52
N VAL A 426 4.16 24.87 -7.97
CA VAL A 426 5.23 23.98 -7.55
C VAL A 426 6.03 23.55 -8.78
N ARG A 427 5.41 23.17 -9.90
CA ARG A 427 6.12 22.86 -11.14
C ARG A 427 6.90 24.04 -11.70
N GLU A 428 6.47 25.28 -11.60
CA GLU A 428 7.19 26.47 -12.08
C GLU A 428 8.35 26.81 -11.14
N GLN A 429 8.17 26.59 -9.84
CA GLN A 429 9.23 26.70 -8.83
C GLN A 429 10.21 25.52 -8.87
N THR A 430 9.79 24.37 -9.45
CA THR A 430 10.58 23.14 -9.57
C THR A 430 10.96 22.85 -11.04
N ALA A 431 10.55 23.70 -11.99
CA ALA A 431 10.84 23.55 -13.41
C ALA A 431 12.22 24.14 -13.66
N PRO A 432 13.08 23.43 -14.40
CA PRO A 432 14.15 24.11 -15.11
C PRO A 432 13.50 25.13 -16.07
N ALA A 433 14.12 26.30 -16.23
CA ALA A 433 13.72 27.30 -17.22
C ALA A 433 13.41 26.65 -18.59
N PRO A 434 12.47 27.21 -19.39
CA PRO A 434 11.95 26.54 -20.57
C PRO A 434 13.08 26.18 -21.54
N ARG A 435 12.96 25.00 -22.15
CA ARG A 435 13.85 24.50 -23.22
C ARG A 435 14.11 25.59 -24.26
N ALA A 436 15.25 26.25 -24.14
CA ALA A 436 15.92 26.83 -25.29
C ALA A 436 16.31 25.69 -26.23
N SER A 437 16.11 25.93 -27.51
CA SER A 437 16.64 25.14 -28.62
C SER A 437 18.07 24.67 -28.36
N ALA A 438 18.43 23.53 -28.97
CA ALA A 438 19.76 22.93 -28.96
C ALA A 438 20.86 23.78 -29.66
N SER A 439 20.83 25.09 -29.46
CA SER A 439 21.82 26.06 -29.91
C SER A 439 21.63 27.32 -29.08
N GLU A 440 22.01 27.28 -27.80
CA GLU A 440 22.44 28.45 -27.03
C GLU A 440 23.03 27.97 -25.71
N VAL A 441 24.37 27.90 -25.69
CA VAL A 441 25.16 27.84 -24.47
C VAL A 441 24.84 29.11 -23.69
N MET A 442 24.16 29.01 -22.56
CA MET A 442 24.11 30.11 -21.61
C MET A 442 25.49 30.21 -20.94
N GLU A 443 26.32 31.08 -21.49
CA GLU A 443 27.58 31.52 -20.88
C GLU A 443 27.30 32.15 -19.52
N GLY A 444 27.92 31.62 -18.45
CA GLY A 444 28.13 32.40 -17.23
C GLY A 444 28.24 31.64 -15.90
N GLU A 445 27.58 30.49 -15.71
CA GLU A 445 27.57 29.80 -14.41
C GLU A 445 28.25 28.43 -14.47
N THR A 446 29.27 28.24 -13.63
CA THR A 446 30.17 27.09 -13.67
C THR A 446 29.59 25.92 -12.85
N LEU A 447 28.91 24.98 -13.53
CA LEU A 447 28.42 23.75 -12.92
C LEU A 447 29.51 22.66 -12.92
N GLY A 448 29.74 22.04 -11.76
CA GLY A 448 30.56 20.84 -11.69
C GLY A 448 29.78 19.63 -12.18
N ALA A 449 30.40 18.77 -13.00
CA ALA A 449 29.74 17.60 -13.58
C ALA A 449 30.53 16.32 -13.38
N GLY A 450 29.85 15.25 -12.96
CA GLY A 450 30.38 13.90 -12.83
C GLY A 450 29.60 12.91 -13.69
N HIS A 451 30.34 12.01 -14.35
CA HIS A 451 29.78 10.99 -15.21
C HIS A 451 29.36 9.75 -14.40
N GLY A 452 28.27 9.12 -14.80
CA GLY A 452 27.89 7.80 -14.28
C GLY A 452 28.68 6.70 -14.98
N LYS A 453 28.43 5.45 -14.62
CA LYS A 453 29.03 4.31 -15.30
C LYS A 453 28.00 3.28 -15.73
N ILE A 454 28.36 2.57 -16.79
CA ILE A 454 27.96 1.20 -17.02
C ILE A 454 29.20 0.33 -17.25
N ILE A 455 29.12 -0.92 -16.84
CA ILE A 455 30.12 -1.94 -17.16
C ILE A 455 29.48 -2.86 -18.19
N LEU A 456 30.05 -2.92 -19.39
CA LEU A 456 29.58 -3.81 -20.44
C LEU A 456 29.96 -5.25 -20.09
N LEU A 457 31.24 -5.47 -19.76
CA LEU A 457 31.81 -6.77 -19.39
C LEU A 457 32.91 -6.59 -18.34
N GLY A 458 33.14 -7.60 -17.48
CA GLY A 458 34.21 -7.57 -16.47
C GLY A 458 33.77 -7.22 -15.05
N GLU A 459 32.47 -7.27 -14.74
CA GLU A 459 32.00 -7.13 -13.36
C GLU A 459 32.60 -8.18 -12.42
N HIS A 460 32.89 -7.74 -11.19
CA HIS A 460 33.54 -8.51 -10.13
C HIS A 460 34.96 -9.00 -10.44
N SER A 461 35.25 -9.53 -11.64
CA SER A 461 36.59 -9.98 -12.03
C SER A 461 37.62 -8.85 -12.04
N VAL A 462 37.20 -7.61 -12.35
CA VAL A 462 38.06 -6.43 -12.33
C VAL A 462 38.68 -6.16 -10.97
N VAL A 463 38.01 -6.53 -9.86
CA VAL A 463 38.57 -6.39 -8.49
C VAL A 463 39.72 -7.38 -8.26
N TYR A 464 39.75 -8.47 -9.01
CA TYR A 464 40.76 -9.54 -8.95
C TYR A 464 41.78 -9.43 -10.09
N GLY A 465 42.04 -8.22 -10.59
CA GLY A 465 43.11 -7.92 -11.54
C GLY A 465 42.84 -8.31 -12.99
N ARG A 466 41.59 -8.62 -13.36
CA ARG A 466 41.15 -8.85 -14.76
C ARG A 466 40.69 -7.54 -15.40
N ARG A 467 40.45 -7.58 -16.71
CA ARG A 467 40.01 -6.42 -17.49
C ARG A 467 38.51 -6.21 -17.37
N ALA A 468 38.06 -4.98 -17.55
CA ALA A 468 36.65 -4.62 -17.71
C ALA A 468 36.47 -3.59 -18.82
N ILE A 469 35.41 -3.76 -19.61
CA ILE A 469 34.95 -2.79 -20.59
C ILE A 469 33.89 -1.94 -19.91
N ALA A 470 34.12 -0.64 -19.81
CA ALA A 470 33.20 0.24 -19.14
C ALA A 470 33.07 1.57 -19.87
N ALA A 471 31.89 2.15 -19.74
CA ALA A 471 31.48 3.32 -20.49
C ALA A 471 30.79 4.35 -19.59
N PRO A 472 30.94 5.64 -19.90
CA PRO A 472 30.36 6.71 -19.13
C PRO A 472 28.86 6.84 -19.43
N ILE A 473 28.10 7.27 -18.42
CA ILE A 473 26.77 7.87 -18.62
C ILE A 473 26.96 9.39 -18.50
N PRO A 474 26.83 10.15 -19.59
CA PRO A 474 27.06 11.59 -19.56
C PRO A 474 26.11 12.32 -18.63
N LEU A 475 26.63 13.33 -17.93
CA LEU A 475 25.89 14.24 -17.05
C LEU A 475 25.01 13.51 -16.01
N ALA A 476 25.52 12.42 -15.43
CA ALA A 476 24.79 11.65 -14.42
C ALA A 476 24.48 12.49 -13.17
N ILE A 477 25.42 13.36 -12.76
CA ILE A 477 25.25 14.26 -11.62
C ILE A 477 25.90 15.61 -11.94
N GLN A 478 25.17 16.68 -11.66
CA GLN A 478 25.70 18.04 -11.65
C GLN A 478 25.64 18.62 -10.24
N ALA A 479 26.55 19.53 -9.92
CA ALA A 479 26.57 20.22 -8.65
C ALA A 479 26.89 21.72 -8.83
N ARG A 480 26.36 22.53 -7.93
CA ARG A 480 26.59 23.97 -7.82
C ARG A 480 26.94 24.32 -6.38
N ILE A 481 27.79 25.33 -6.23
CA ILE A 481 28.17 25.90 -4.94
C ILE A 481 27.69 27.35 -4.89
N GLU A 482 27.11 27.74 -3.76
CA GLU A 482 26.74 29.13 -3.46
C GLU A 482 27.30 29.51 -2.08
N ASP A 483 27.76 30.74 -1.91
CA ASP A 483 28.22 31.22 -0.60
C ASP A 483 27.03 31.44 0.33
N THR A 484 27.16 31.03 1.59
CA THR A 484 26.15 31.31 2.62
C THR A 484 26.80 31.89 3.88
N ALA A 485 26.04 32.72 4.60
CA ALA A 485 26.49 33.27 5.89
C ALA A 485 26.47 32.24 7.04
N GLY A 486 26.06 30.99 6.76
CA GLY A 486 25.79 29.92 7.71
C GLY A 486 26.81 28.78 7.67
N GLY A 487 26.41 27.58 8.09
CA GLY A 487 27.25 26.37 7.99
C GLY A 487 27.31 25.84 6.55
N ILE A 488 27.61 24.55 6.40
CA ILE A 488 27.60 23.91 5.08
C ILE A 488 26.26 23.19 4.89
N ASP A 489 25.43 23.67 3.97
CA ASP A 489 24.13 23.13 3.66
C ASP A 489 24.21 22.28 2.38
N LEU A 490 23.71 21.06 2.42
CA LEU A 490 23.68 20.14 1.28
C LEU A 490 22.24 19.91 0.86
N ILE A 491 21.95 20.20 -0.40
CA ILE A 491 20.61 20.11 -0.98
C ILE A 491 20.66 19.21 -2.21
N ILE A 492 19.90 18.12 -2.17
CA ILE A 492 19.69 17.21 -3.29
C ILE A 492 18.18 17.06 -3.48
N PRO A 493 17.52 17.98 -4.21
CA PRO A 493 16.06 18.04 -4.27
C PRO A 493 15.41 16.73 -4.75
N ARG A 494 15.98 16.13 -5.81
CA ARG A 494 15.51 14.84 -6.36
C ARG A 494 15.62 13.66 -5.41
N TRP A 495 16.46 13.73 -4.38
CA TRP A 495 16.57 12.69 -3.36
C TRP A 495 15.92 13.10 -2.04
N SER A 496 15.21 14.24 -2.01
CA SER A 496 14.60 14.81 -0.79
C SER A 496 15.60 14.99 0.36
N ILE A 497 16.84 15.35 0.04
CA ILE A 497 17.88 15.62 1.03
C ILE A 497 18.05 17.13 1.15
N GLU A 498 17.73 17.67 2.31
CA GLU A 498 18.11 19.01 2.74
C GLU A 498 18.72 18.87 4.13
N GLN A 499 20.04 18.98 4.21
CA GLN A 499 20.76 18.72 5.45
C GLN A 499 21.89 19.71 5.64
N ARG A 500 21.93 20.32 6.84
CA ARG A 500 23.11 21.01 7.32
C ARG A 500 24.15 20.00 7.81
N LEU A 501 25.36 20.05 7.25
CA LEU A 501 26.45 19.15 7.59
C LEU A 501 26.98 19.47 9.00
N ASP A 502 26.87 18.50 9.91
CA ASP A 502 27.51 18.53 11.22
C ASP A 502 28.76 17.64 11.21
N PHE A 503 29.93 18.29 11.22
CA PHE A 503 31.24 17.63 11.20
C PHE A 503 31.58 16.92 12.51
N ASN A 504 30.84 17.13 13.59
CA ASN A 504 31.07 16.54 14.91
C ASN A 504 30.11 15.38 15.27
N ALA A 505 29.22 14.99 14.35
CA ALA A 505 28.28 13.91 14.58
C ALA A 505 28.99 12.57 14.87
N LYS A 506 28.57 11.83 15.90
CA LYS A 506 29.20 10.55 16.31
C LYS A 506 29.08 9.43 15.26
N ARG A 507 28.11 9.49 14.34
CA ARG A 507 27.90 8.54 13.22
C ARG A 507 27.18 9.22 12.02
N PRO A 508 27.89 9.99 11.18
CA PRO A 508 27.29 10.55 9.97
C PRO A 508 27.02 9.45 8.92
N PRO A 509 26.00 9.59 8.05
CA PRO A 509 25.81 8.74 6.89
C PRO A 509 27.09 8.67 6.02
N SER A 510 27.30 7.56 5.31
CA SER A 510 28.53 7.32 4.52
C SER A 510 28.85 8.44 3.54
N PHE A 511 27.83 9.00 2.89
CA PHE A 511 27.96 10.09 1.93
C PHE A 511 28.40 11.42 2.58
N THR A 512 27.79 11.80 3.70
CA THR A 512 28.19 12.96 4.50
C THR A 512 29.65 12.85 4.95
N ARG A 513 30.12 11.63 5.24
CA ARG A 513 31.50 11.35 5.61
C ARG A 513 32.47 11.58 4.44
N SER A 514 32.12 11.13 3.23
CA SER A 514 32.93 11.36 2.03
C SER A 514 33.01 12.85 1.68
N LEU A 515 31.88 13.56 1.74
CA LEU A 515 31.84 15.01 1.50
C LEU A 515 32.64 15.80 2.54
N ALA A 516 32.55 15.41 3.82
CA ALA A 516 33.33 16.04 4.89
C ALA A 516 34.84 15.89 4.67
N ARG A 517 35.29 14.71 4.20
CA ARG A 517 36.70 14.46 3.86
C ARG A 517 37.15 15.29 2.66
N VAL A 518 36.31 15.46 1.64
CA VAL A 518 36.61 16.35 0.50
C VAL A 518 36.81 17.78 0.98
N LEU A 519 35.89 18.30 1.81
CA LEU A 519 35.98 19.66 2.32
C LEU A 519 37.19 19.85 3.25
N GLU A 520 37.53 18.86 4.07
CA GLU A 520 38.75 18.86 4.91
C GLU A 520 40.02 18.85 4.06
N ALA A 521 40.10 17.97 3.05
CA ALA A 521 41.26 17.86 2.16
C ALA A 521 41.51 19.11 1.32
N LEU A 522 40.46 19.89 1.04
CA LEU A 522 40.52 21.17 0.34
C LEU A 522 40.64 22.39 1.28
N GLY A 523 40.63 22.20 2.61
CA GLY A 523 40.72 23.29 3.58
C GLY A 523 39.47 24.18 3.66
N LEU A 524 38.30 23.66 3.27
CA LEU A 524 37.04 24.40 3.14
C LEU A 524 36.04 24.17 4.28
N SER A 525 36.36 23.33 5.27
CA SER A 525 35.45 22.95 6.37
C SER A 525 34.91 24.13 7.21
N GLY A 526 35.60 25.28 7.19
CA GLY A 526 35.21 26.48 7.94
C GLY A 526 34.43 27.52 7.13
N ARG A 527 34.13 27.28 5.84
CA ARG A 527 33.41 28.23 4.99
C ARG A 527 31.94 27.87 4.91
N GLY A 528 31.07 28.87 5.10
CA GLY A 528 29.64 28.72 4.86
C GLY A 528 29.35 28.59 3.37
N MET A 529 28.70 27.49 2.97
CA MET A 529 28.35 27.27 1.58
C MET A 529 27.12 26.38 1.46
N ARG A 530 26.35 26.58 0.39
CA ARG A 530 25.27 25.70 -0.04
C ARG A 530 25.77 24.88 -1.23
N ILE A 531 25.73 23.56 -1.08
CA ILE A 531 26.07 22.59 -2.10
C ILE A 531 24.76 22.04 -2.65
N GLU A 532 24.41 22.42 -3.86
CA GLU A 532 23.19 21.97 -4.53
C GLU A 532 23.52 20.94 -5.61
N VAL A 533 22.84 19.80 -5.60
CA VAL A 533 23.15 18.65 -6.46
C VAL A 533 21.94 18.27 -7.29
N PHE A 534 22.16 18.09 -8.59
CA PHE A 534 21.16 17.73 -9.59
C PHE A 534 21.50 16.35 -10.20
N PRO A 535 20.99 15.24 -9.63
CA PRO A 535 21.22 13.91 -10.17
C PRO A 535 20.25 13.62 -11.33
N SER A 536 20.76 13.22 -12.49
CA SER A 536 19.95 12.69 -13.60
C SER A 536 19.67 11.19 -13.47
N VAL A 537 20.43 10.49 -12.62
CA VAL A 537 20.26 9.06 -12.29
C VAL A 537 19.71 8.85 -10.86
N PRO A 538 18.84 7.84 -10.62
CA PRO A 538 18.36 7.51 -9.28
C PRO A 538 19.46 7.00 -8.33
N ARG A 539 19.23 7.16 -7.02
CA ARG A 539 20.20 6.79 -5.98
C ARG A 539 20.40 5.27 -5.89
N ALA A 540 21.63 4.84 -5.61
CA ALA A 540 21.99 3.45 -5.25
C ALA A 540 21.65 2.36 -6.29
N MET A 541 21.59 2.73 -7.58
CA MET A 541 21.22 1.79 -8.66
C MET A 541 22.38 1.06 -9.35
N GLY A 542 23.61 1.12 -8.80
CA GLY A 542 24.78 0.46 -9.40
C GLY A 542 25.46 1.22 -10.55
N LEU A 543 24.99 2.43 -10.86
CA LEU A 543 25.45 3.27 -12.00
C LEU A 543 26.57 4.27 -11.64
N GLY A 544 27.31 4.02 -10.55
CA GLY A 544 28.43 4.89 -10.13
C GLY A 544 28.04 6.23 -9.49
N GLY A 545 26.81 6.35 -8.96
CA GLY A 545 26.30 7.61 -8.41
C GLY A 545 27.13 8.21 -7.26
N SER A 546 27.83 7.40 -6.46
CA SER A 546 28.72 7.89 -5.39
C SER A 546 29.96 8.61 -5.95
N ALA A 547 30.67 7.96 -6.88
CA ALA A 547 31.83 8.54 -7.55
C ALA A 547 31.44 9.75 -8.41
N ALA A 548 30.34 9.66 -9.17
CA ALA A 548 29.83 10.77 -9.98
C ALA A 548 29.53 12.01 -9.12
N LEU A 549 28.97 11.80 -7.93
CA LEU A 549 28.64 12.88 -7.01
C LEU A 549 29.89 13.53 -6.42
N ALA A 550 30.86 12.72 -6.00
CA ALA A 550 32.14 13.23 -5.51
C ALA A 550 32.85 14.09 -6.55
N VAL A 551 32.91 13.63 -7.80
CA VAL A 551 33.51 14.38 -8.92
C VAL A 551 32.73 15.66 -9.23
N ALA A 552 31.39 15.60 -9.28
CA ALA A 552 30.56 16.77 -9.54
C ALA A 552 30.79 17.85 -8.48
N VAL A 553 30.81 17.47 -7.20
CA VAL A 553 31.06 18.42 -6.10
C VAL A 553 32.49 18.94 -6.12
N LEU A 554 33.50 18.09 -6.35
CA LEU A 554 34.90 18.51 -6.47
C LEU A 554 35.10 19.55 -7.58
N ARG A 555 34.49 19.33 -8.75
CA ARG A 555 34.53 20.28 -9.87
C ARG A 555 33.77 21.57 -9.57
N ALA A 556 32.65 21.49 -8.87
CA ALA A 556 31.89 22.67 -8.48
C ALA A 556 32.65 23.51 -7.43
N LEU A 557 33.34 22.86 -6.48
CA LEU A 557 34.22 23.51 -5.50
C LEU A 557 35.45 24.14 -6.17
N ASP A 558 36.09 23.43 -7.11
CA ASP A 558 37.22 23.94 -7.88
C ASP A 558 36.85 25.19 -8.67
N ALA A 559 35.71 25.13 -9.37
CA ALA A 559 35.18 26.25 -10.14
C ALA A 559 34.83 27.46 -9.26
N HIS A 560 34.17 27.23 -8.12
CA HIS A 560 33.71 28.32 -7.24
C HIS A 560 34.85 28.97 -6.44
N PHE A 561 35.80 28.17 -5.93
CA PHE A 561 36.90 28.68 -5.10
C PHE A 561 38.21 28.91 -5.87
N GLY A 562 38.27 28.60 -7.17
CA GLY A 562 39.45 28.79 -8.02
C GLY A 562 40.65 27.95 -7.56
N LEU A 563 40.43 26.68 -7.22
CA LEU A 563 41.44 25.82 -6.58
C LEU A 563 42.49 25.27 -7.58
N ASN A 564 42.23 25.36 -8.88
CA ASN A 564 43.05 24.84 -9.98
C ASN A 564 43.38 23.34 -9.83
N LEU A 565 42.38 22.52 -9.50
CA LEU A 565 42.55 21.08 -9.39
C LEU A 565 42.68 20.43 -10.78
N SER A 566 43.73 19.62 -10.98
CA SER A 566 43.82 18.77 -12.18
C SER A 566 42.82 17.61 -12.12
N ASP A 567 42.45 17.05 -13.27
CA ASP A 567 41.60 15.85 -13.31
C ASP A 567 42.24 14.67 -12.57
N GLU A 568 43.58 14.55 -12.57
CA GLU A 568 44.30 13.56 -11.75
C GLU A 568 44.01 13.77 -10.26
N ARG A 569 44.05 15.02 -9.79
CA ARG A 569 43.79 15.33 -8.38
C ARG A 569 42.32 15.11 -8.00
N ILE A 570 41.39 15.44 -8.89
CA ILE A 570 39.96 15.16 -8.71
C ILE A 570 39.73 13.65 -8.63
N ASN A 571 40.39 12.88 -9.50
CA ASN A 571 40.31 11.42 -9.53
C ASN A 571 40.83 10.79 -8.22
N GLU A 572 41.98 11.25 -7.72
CA GLU A 572 42.55 10.80 -6.44
C GLU A 572 41.60 11.06 -5.28
N LEU A 573 41.04 12.27 -5.17
CA LEU A 573 40.12 12.64 -4.10
C LEU A 573 38.81 11.83 -4.18
N ALA A 574 38.28 11.61 -5.39
CA ALA A 574 37.12 10.76 -5.61
C ALA A 574 37.42 9.29 -5.26
N PHE A 575 38.63 8.79 -5.54
CA PHE A 575 39.05 7.43 -5.16
C PHE A 575 39.11 7.24 -3.64
N GLU A 576 39.61 8.23 -2.89
CA GLU A 576 39.58 8.21 -1.42
C GLU A 576 38.15 8.20 -0.88
N CYS A 577 37.22 8.93 -1.51
CA CYS A 577 35.79 8.89 -1.16
C CYS A 577 35.19 7.49 -1.36
N GLU A 578 35.56 6.82 -2.45
CA GLU A 578 35.10 5.46 -2.76
C GLU A 578 35.68 4.42 -1.78
N LYS A 579 36.92 4.58 -1.30
CA LYS A 579 37.48 3.72 -0.23
C LYS A 579 36.67 3.82 1.05
N VAL A 580 36.25 5.04 1.41
CA VAL A 580 35.42 5.28 2.61
C VAL A 580 34.02 4.69 2.44
N ALA A 581 33.44 4.75 1.24
CA ALA A 581 32.09 4.25 0.96
C ALA A 581 32.01 2.73 0.78
N HIS A 582 33.00 2.11 0.10
CA HIS A 582 32.94 0.73 -0.39
C HIS A 582 34.08 -0.18 0.09
N GLY A 583 35.05 0.34 0.87
CA GLY A 583 36.14 -0.42 1.47
C GLY A 583 37.27 -0.74 0.50
N THR A 584 37.06 -1.65 -0.46
CA THR A 584 38.04 -2.07 -1.47
C THR A 584 37.55 -1.74 -2.89
N PRO A 585 37.58 -0.47 -3.31
CA PRO A 585 37.19 -0.07 -4.65
C PRO A 585 38.21 -0.53 -5.71
N SER A 586 37.74 -0.87 -6.91
CA SER A 586 38.62 -1.22 -8.05
C SER A 586 39.34 -0.02 -8.67
N GLY A 587 38.85 1.19 -8.43
CA GLY A 587 39.31 2.42 -9.08
C GLY A 587 38.61 2.74 -10.40
N LEU A 588 37.69 1.88 -10.86
CA LEU A 588 36.96 2.08 -12.11
C LEU A 588 35.98 3.25 -12.03
N ASP A 589 35.23 3.34 -10.93
CA ASP A 589 34.08 4.23 -10.80
C ASP A 589 34.50 5.71 -10.77
N ASN A 590 35.51 6.05 -9.96
CA ASN A 590 36.09 7.40 -9.92
C ASN A 590 36.76 7.77 -11.25
N THR A 591 37.41 6.82 -11.91
CA THR A 591 38.06 7.03 -13.22
C THR A 591 37.05 7.38 -14.29
N LEU A 592 35.97 6.60 -14.42
CA LEU A 592 34.89 6.93 -15.36
C LEU A 592 34.19 8.23 -15.01
N ALA A 593 33.91 8.46 -13.72
CA ALA A 593 33.25 9.68 -13.27
C ALA A 593 34.03 10.95 -13.63
N THR A 594 35.35 10.88 -13.52
CA THR A 594 36.28 11.99 -13.81
C THR A 594 36.44 12.20 -15.31
N TYR A 595 36.92 11.17 -16.02
CA TYR A 595 37.35 11.34 -17.41
C TYR A 595 36.21 11.24 -18.42
N GLY A 596 35.10 10.57 -18.08
CA GLY A 596 33.94 10.48 -18.98
C GLY A 596 34.26 9.80 -20.31
N GLN A 597 35.19 8.84 -20.32
CA GLN A 597 35.69 8.19 -21.53
C GLN A 597 35.38 6.70 -21.55
N PHE A 598 35.04 6.17 -22.74
CA PHE A 598 34.88 4.74 -22.95
C PHE A 598 36.25 4.06 -22.85
N MET A 599 36.39 3.07 -21.97
CA MET A 599 37.72 2.51 -21.67
C MET A 599 37.71 1.02 -21.34
N LEU A 600 38.86 0.42 -21.64
CA LEU A 600 39.31 -0.83 -21.06
C LEU A 600 40.10 -0.52 -19.80
N PHE A 601 39.69 -1.11 -18.68
CA PHE A 601 40.29 -0.87 -17.37
C PHE A 601 40.78 -2.17 -16.74
N ARG A 602 41.92 -2.11 -16.06
CA ARG A 602 42.44 -3.22 -15.24
C ARG A 602 42.92 -2.68 -13.89
N SER A 603 42.45 -3.31 -12.80
CA SER A 603 42.94 -2.99 -11.45
C SER A 603 44.27 -3.69 -11.16
N GLY A 604 45.09 -3.09 -10.27
CA GLY A 604 46.41 -3.63 -9.90
C GLY A 604 47.33 -2.57 -9.31
N GLN A 605 48.60 -2.92 -9.04
CA GLN A 605 49.62 -1.99 -8.53
C GLN A 605 49.87 -0.79 -9.45
N THR A 606 49.67 -0.97 -10.77
CA THR A 606 49.63 0.10 -11.76
C THR A 606 48.31 0.00 -12.49
N GLN A 607 47.40 0.97 -12.28
CA GLN A 607 46.14 1.02 -13.02
C GLN A 607 46.44 1.19 -14.51
N GLN A 608 45.91 0.28 -15.32
CA GLN A 608 46.02 0.38 -16.78
C GLN A 608 44.68 0.81 -17.34
N ARG A 609 44.68 1.95 -18.02
CA ARG A 609 43.55 2.47 -18.78
C ARG A 609 43.92 2.55 -20.25
N GLN A 610 43.09 1.99 -21.11
CA GLN A 610 43.20 2.12 -22.55
C GLN A 610 41.87 2.65 -23.08
N LEU A 611 41.93 3.73 -23.85
CA LEU A 611 40.74 4.29 -24.49
C LEU A 611 40.25 3.35 -25.58
N ILE A 612 38.94 3.15 -25.63
CA ILE A 612 38.27 2.40 -26.68
C ILE A 612 37.59 3.43 -27.57
N GLU A 613 38.03 3.53 -28.83
CA GLU A 613 37.36 4.35 -29.81
C GLU A 613 36.07 3.65 -30.27
N VAL A 614 34.94 4.30 -30.00
CA VAL A 614 33.62 3.84 -30.44
C VAL A 614 33.10 4.82 -31.47
N THR A 615 33.20 4.43 -32.75
CA THR A 615 32.87 5.31 -33.89
C THR A 615 31.38 5.63 -34.02
N GLU A 616 30.50 4.78 -33.50
CA GLU A 616 29.04 4.95 -33.51
C GLU A 616 28.47 4.63 -32.13
N PRO A 617 27.59 5.47 -31.57
CA PRO A 617 26.97 5.21 -30.28
C PRO A 617 26.23 3.87 -30.24
N LEU A 618 26.45 3.10 -29.18
CA LEU A 618 25.73 1.86 -28.90
C LEU A 618 24.33 2.19 -28.38
N PRO A 619 23.26 1.77 -29.05
CA PRO A 619 21.90 1.95 -28.54
C PRO A 619 21.62 0.96 -27.42
N MET A 620 21.37 1.49 -26.22
CA MET A 620 21.14 0.67 -25.02
C MET A 620 19.94 1.14 -24.21
N VAL A 621 19.40 0.22 -23.42
CA VAL A 621 18.40 0.51 -22.39
C VAL A 621 18.97 0.15 -21.02
N ILE A 622 18.92 1.10 -20.09
CA ILE A 622 19.21 0.87 -18.67
C ILE A 622 17.88 0.62 -17.96
N GLY A 623 17.66 -0.62 -17.52
CA GLY A 623 16.51 -1.01 -16.71
C GLY A 623 16.86 -0.97 -15.23
N MET A 624 16.00 -0.38 -14.40
CA MET A 624 16.27 -0.17 -12.98
C MET A 624 15.21 -0.86 -12.13
N SER A 625 15.66 -1.75 -11.24
CA SER A 625 14.79 -2.60 -10.42
C SER A 625 14.01 -1.87 -9.32
N GLY A 626 14.42 -0.65 -8.96
CA GLY A 626 13.91 0.07 -7.78
C GLY A 626 14.40 -0.50 -6.44
N VAL A 627 15.18 -1.60 -6.46
CA VAL A 627 15.82 -2.19 -5.29
C VAL A 627 17.25 -1.64 -5.19
N GLU A 628 17.60 -1.07 -4.04
CA GLU A 628 18.96 -0.57 -3.81
C GLU A 628 20.00 -1.69 -3.95
N SER A 629 21.08 -1.44 -4.70
CA SER A 629 22.15 -2.41 -4.85
C SER A 629 22.93 -2.58 -3.54
N LEU A 630 23.02 -3.83 -3.08
CA LEU A 630 23.82 -4.20 -1.90
C LEU A 630 25.31 -4.43 -2.25
N THR A 631 25.90 -3.60 -3.13
CA THR A 631 27.26 -3.75 -3.71
C THR A 631 28.30 -4.23 -2.71
N ALA A 632 28.42 -3.58 -1.54
CA ALA A 632 29.43 -3.94 -0.54
C ALA A 632 29.22 -5.35 0.05
N ARG A 633 27.96 -5.75 0.27
CA ARG A 633 27.60 -7.08 0.76
C ARG A 633 27.81 -8.14 -0.31
N THR A 634 27.46 -7.83 -1.56
CA THR A 634 27.63 -8.73 -2.70
C THR A 634 29.11 -8.98 -2.98
N VAL A 635 29.95 -7.93 -3.01
CA VAL A 635 31.40 -8.03 -3.16
C VAL A 635 32.02 -8.80 -1.99
N ALA A 636 31.60 -8.55 -0.74
CA ALA A 636 32.06 -9.32 0.41
C ALA A 636 31.70 -10.80 0.29
N ARG A 637 30.49 -11.13 -0.15
CA ARG A 637 30.07 -12.52 -0.36
C ARG A 637 30.90 -13.23 -1.43
N VAL A 638 31.18 -12.55 -2.55
CA VAL A 638 32.07 -13.08 -3.61
C VAL A 638 33.47 -13.32 -3.04
N ARG A 639 34.02 -12.38 -2.28
CA ARG A 639 35.32 -12.54 -1.62
C ARG A 639 35.35 -13.73 -0.66
N ASP A 640 34.33 -13.88 0.18
CA ASP A 640 34.23 -15.00 1.12
C ASP A 640 34.04 -16.34 0.41
N ALA A 641 33.42 -16.35 -0.77
CA ALA A 641 33.28 -17.53 -1.60
C ALA A 641 34.57 -17.88 -2.36
N TRP A 642 35.29 -16.88 -2.87
CA TRP A 642 36.62 -17.03 -3.46
C TRP A 642 37.63 -17.56 -2.44
N GLN A 643 37.66 -17.03 -1.21
CA GLN A 643 38.55 -17.54 -0.15
C GLN A 643 38.28 -19.02 0.20
N ARG A 644 37.03 -19.47 0.07
CA ARG A 644 36.65 -20.88 0.29
C ARG A 644 37.00 -21.79 -0.87
N ASN A 645 37.02 -21.27 -2.11
CA ASN A 645 37.36 -22.04 -3.29
C ASN A 645 38.07 -21.17 -4.35
N PRO A 646 39.37 -20.86 -4.16
CA PRO A 646 40.08 -19.95 -5.04
C PRO A 646 40.13 -20.44 -6.49
N GLU A 647 40.48 -21.72 -6.71
CA GLU A 647 40.63 -22.29 -8.06
C GLU A 647 39.35 -22.21 -8.90
N LEU A 648 38.17 -22.38 -8.28
CA LEU A 648 36.90 -22.25 -8.99
C LEU A 648 36.64 -20.81 -9.42
N TYR A 649 36.83 -19.86 -8.50
CA TYR A 649 36.54 -18.45 -8.74
C TYR A 649 37.57 -17.81 -9.68
N GLU A 650 38.85 -18.18 -9.59
CA GLU A 650 39.88 -17.76 -10.56
C GLU A 650 39.49 -18.17 -11.99
N ARG A 651 39.01 -19.42 -12.19
CA ARG A 651 38.50 -19.86 -13.50
C ARG A 651 37.29 -19.05 -13.98
N ILE A 652 36.35 -18.72 -13.08
CA ILE A 652 35.21 -17.86 -13.43
C ILE A 652 35.72 -16.47 -13.84
N PHE A 653 36.68 -15.90 -13.10
CA PHE A 653 37.25 -14.59 -13.44
C PHE A 653 38.00 -14.60 -14.77
N ASP A 654 38.74 -15.66 -15.07
CA ASP A 654 39.46 -15.83 -16.34
C ASP A 654 38.49 -16.02 -17.52
N GLU A 655 37.37 -16.71 -17.30
CA GLU A 655 36.31 -16.82 -18.30
C GLU A 655 35.66 -15.46 -18.58
N ILE A 656 35.36 -14.68 -17.54
CA ILE A 656 34.87 -13.30 -17.70
C ILE A 656 35.89 -12.44 -18.46
N ASP A 657 37.18 -12.57 -18.18
CA ASP A 657 38.23 -11.84 -18.90
C ASP A 657 38.37 -12.28 -20.38
N SER A 658 38.12 -13.55 -20.66
CA SER A 658 38.05 -14.07 -22.03
C SER A 658 36.87 -13.47 -22.79
N LEU A 659 35.70 -13.34 -22.14
CA LEU A 659 34.54 -12.64 -22.70
C LEU A 659 34.83 -11.15 -22.94
N VAL A 660 35.60 -10.50 -22.06
CA VAL A 660 36.07 -9.11 -22.29
C VAL A 660 36.91 -9.01 -23.56
N GLY A 661 37.81 -9.98 -23.81
CA GLY A 661 38.56 -10.06 -25.08
C GLY A 661 37.63 -10.19 -26.29
N ALA A 662 36.70 -11.14 -26.26
CA ALA A 662 35.74 -11.36 -27.34
C ALA A 662 34.82 -10.13 -27.57
N GLY A 663 34.39 -9.48 -26.49
CA GLY A 663 33.58 -8.27 -26.55
C GLY A 663 34.32 -7.08 -27.16
N LEU A 664 35.62 -6.93 -26.91
CA LEU A 664 36.46 -5.92 -27.58
C LEU A 664 36.55 -6.15 -29.08
N ASP A 665 36.78 -7.40 -29.50
CA ASP A 665 36.85 -7.76 -30.92
C ASP A 665 35.49 -7.53 -31.61
N ALA A 666 34.39 -7.87 -30.94
CA ALA A 666 33.03 -7.65 -31.43
C ALA A 666 32.71 -6.15 -31.56
N LEU A 667 33.07 -5.35 -30.55
CA LEU A 667 32.95 -3.89 -30.60
C LEU A 667 33.73 -3.29 -31.78
N GLY A 668 34.98 -3.72 -31.98
CA GLY A 668 35.81 -3.24 -33.09
C GLY A 668 35.27 -3.62 -34.48
N LYS A 669 34.58 -4.77 -34.59
CA LYS A 669 33.95 -5.25 -35.83
C LYS A 669 32.50 -4.79 -36.02
N ARG A 670 31.92 -4.10 -35.03
CA ARG A 670 30.49 -3.72 -34.99
C ARG A 670 29.54 -4.92 -35.03
N ASP A 671 29.96 -6.03 -34.44
CA ASP A 671 29.17 -7.24 -34.35
C ASP A 671 28.32 -7.23 -33.07
N TYR A 672 27.14 -6.61 -33.15
CA TYR A 672 26.24 -6.46 -32.00
C TYR A 672 25.63 -7.78 -31.53
N GLU A 673 25.50 -8.77 -32.41
CA GLU A 673 25.00 -10.10 -32.04
C GLU A 673 26.03 -10.81 -31.17
N THR A 674 27.29 -10.89 -31.63
CA THR A 674 28.38 -11.48 -30.82
C THR A 674 28.58 -10.71 -29.51
N LEU A 675 28.49 -9.38 -29.53
CA LEU A 675 28.55 -8.59 -28.30
C LEU A 675 27.37 -8.91 -27.35
N GLY A 676 26.17 -9.05 -27.89
CA GLY A 676 24.97 -9.44 -27.12
C GLY A 676 25.10 -10.83 -26.50
N GLU A 677 25.62 -11.80 -27.25
CA GLU A 677 25.90 -13.16 -26.78
C GLU A 677 26.92 -13.16 -25.64
N THR A 678 28.04 -12.44 -25.79
CA THR A 678 29.04 -12.33 -24.70
C THR A 678 28.46 -11.68 -23.45
N MET A 679 27.57 -10.69 -23.57
CA MET A 679 26.83 -10.11 -22.44
C MET A 679 25.93 -11.15 -21.75
N ASN A 680 25.23 -11.98 -22.52
CA ASN A 680 24.33 -13.01 -21.98
C ASN A 680 25.11 -14.12 -21.26
N ILE A 681 26.24 -14.57 -21.80
CA ILE A 681 27.13 -15.56 -21.15
C ILE A 681 27.72 -14.97 -19.86
N ASN A 682 28.17 -13.70 -19.90
CA ASN A 682 28.67 -13.03 -18.69
C ASN A 682 27.59 -12.97 -17.59
N GLN A 683 26.31 -12.72 -17.93
CA GLN A 683 25.22 -12.83 -16.95
C GLN A 683 25.12 -14.22 -16.33
N GLY A 684 25.31 -15.28 -17.12
CA GLY A 684 25.35 -16.66 -16.60
C GLY A 684 26.46 -16.86 -15.56
N LEU A 685 27.65 -16.32 -15.81
CA LEU A 685 28.78 -16.36 -14.86
C LEU A 685 28.50 -15.52 -13.60
N LEU A 686 27.85 -14.36 -13.75
CA LEU A 686 27.41 -13.53 -12.62
C LEU A 686 26.33 -14.25 -11.77
N ASN A 687 25.43 -15.00 -12.41
CA ASN A 687 24.49 -15.87 -11.72
C ASN A 687 25.20 -17.01 -10.97
N ALA A 688 26.23 -17.62 -11.55
CA ALA A 688 27.03 -18.65 -10.89
C ALA A 688 27.73 -18.13 -9.62
N MET A 689 28.12 -16.84 -9.61
CA MET A 689 28.67 -16.16 -8.43
C MET A 689 27.60 -15.68 -7.43
N GLN A 690 26.31 -15.92 -7.70
CA GLN A 690 25.18 -15.54 -6.86
C GLN A 690 25.10 -14.03 -6.59
N VAL A 691 25.44 -13.23 -7.59
CA VAL A 691 25.41 -11.77 -7.49
C VAL A 691 24.15 -11.14 -8.11
N SER A 692 23.29 -11.90 -8.79
CA SER A 692 22.01 -11.39 -9.32
C SER A 692 20.86 -11.43 -8.30
N SER A 693 19.70 -10.88 -8.67
CA SER A 693 18.45 -10.94 -7.89
C SER A 693 17.27 -11.26 -8.80
N TRP A 694 16.14 -11.66 -8.20
CA TRP A 694 14.90 -11.93 -8.95
C TRP A 694 14.52 -10.77 -9.87
N GLU A 695 14.58 -9.53 -9.37
CA GLU A 695 14.18 -8.33 -10.11
C GLU A 695 15.11 -8.06 -11.30
N LEU A 696 16.41 -8.33 -11.14
CA LEU A 696 17.38 -8.20 -12.23
C LEU A 696 17.15 -9.27 -13.30
N GLU A 697 16.90 -10.52 -12.90
CA GLU A 697 16.60 -11.60 -13.84
C GLU A 697 15.29 -11.37 -14.59
N GLU A 698 14.25 -10.86 -13.91
CA GLU A 698 12.99 -10.47 -14.53
C GLU A 698 13.21 -9.36 -15.56
N LEU A 699 13.93 -8.29 -15.21
CA LEU A 699 14.29 -7.21 -16.13
C LEU A 699 15.06 -7.71 -17.35
N ILE A 700 16.04 -8.61 -17.15
CA ILE A 700 16.84 -9.21 -18.23
C ILE A 700 15.94 -10.03 -19.15
N GLN A 701 15.03 -10.83 -18.59
CA GLN A 701 14.12 -11.65 -19.37
C GLN A 701 13.14 -10.77 -20.17
N ILE A 702 12.61 -9.71 -19.56
CA ILE A 702 11.76 -8.73 -20.25
C ILE A 702 12.53 -8.11 -21.42
N ALA A 703 13.76 -7.64 -21.19
CA ALA A 703 14.56 -7.00 -22.23
C ALA A 703 14.82 -7.94 -23.42
N ARG A 704 15.25 -9.18 -23.15
CA ARG A 704 15.50 -10.19 -24.19
C ARG A 704 14.23 -10.57 -24.96
N ASN A 705 13.11 -10.80 -24.25
CA ASN A 705 11.82 -11.13 -24.88
C ASN A 705 11.29 -10.02 -25.79
N HIS A 706 11.74 -8.78 -25.60
CA HIS A 706 11.31 -7.62 -26.38
C HIS A 706 12.38 -7.13 -27.37
N GLY A 707 13.41 -7.94 -27.61
CA GLY A 707 14.36 -7.78 -28.71
C GLY A 707 15.69 -7.12 -28.35
N ALA A 708 16.11 -7.15 -27.09
CA ALA A 708 17.51 -6.92 -26.75
C ALA A 708 18.36 -8.13 -27.20
N VAL A 709 19.45 -7.88 -27.94
CA VAL A 709 20.38 -8.94 -28.39
C VAL A 709 21.24 -9.45 -27.23
N GLY A 710 21.50 -8.59 -26.24
CA GLY A 710 22.14 -8.96 -24.99
C GLY A 710 21.61 -8.15 -23.82
N ALA A 711 21.40 -8.78 -22.67
CA ALA A 711 21.03 -8.09 -21.45
C ALA A 711 21.68 -8.74 -20.24
N LYS A 712 22.18 -7.91 -19.32
CA LYS A 712 22.82 -8.36 -18.08
C LYS A 712 22.78 -7.29 -17.01
N LEU A 713 23.03 -7.69 -15.76
CA LEU A 713 23.20 -6.72 -14.68
C LEU A 713 24.43 -5.83 -14.95
N THR A 714 24.45 -4.65 -14.33
CA THR A 714 25.64 -3.79 -14.30
C THR A 714 25.93 -3.33 -12.87
N GLY A 715 27.21 -3.26 -12.52
CA GLY A 715 27.66 -2.89 -11.18
C GLY A 715 27.75 -4.09 -10.22
N GLY A 716 27.44 -3.86 -8.94
CA GLY A 716 27.71 -4.82 -7.86
C GLY A 716 26.74 -6.00 -7.76
N GLY A 717 25.53 -5.87 -8.30
CA GLY A 717 24.47 -6.88 -8.19
C GLY A 717 23.72 -6.85 -6.84
N GLY A 718 22.78 -7.79 -6.65
CA GLY A 718 21.89 -7.90 -5.49
C GLY A 718 20.78 -6.84 -5.45
N GLY A 719 20.35 -6.36 -6.61
CA GLY A 719 19.53 -5.15 -6.83
C GLY A 719 20.22 -4.22 -7.84
N GLY A 720 19.66 -3.03 -8.07
CA GLY A 720 20.24 -2.01 -8.95
C GLY A 720 19.73 -2.07 -10.39
N SER A 721 20.65 -2.06 -11.36
CA SER A 721 20.33 -1.87 -12.78
C SER A 721 20.83 -2.99 -13.68
N ILE A 722 20.14 -3.14 -14.80
CA ILE A 722 20.57 -3.94 -15.95
C ILE A 722 20.93 -3.00 -17.10
N ILE A 723 21.74 -3.51 -18.02
CA ILE A 723 21.95 -2.92 -19.35
C ILE A 723 21.48 -3.90 -20.40
N ALA A 724 20.81 -3.39 -21.42
CA ALA A 724 20.33 -4.14 -22.57
C ALA A 724 20.85 -3.48 -23.86
N LEU A 725 21.51 -4.25 -24.72
CA LEU A 725 21.95 -3.83 -26.04
C LEU A 725 20.79 -3.98 -27.02
N CYS A 726 20.39 -2.88 -27.64
CA CYS A 726 19.12 -2.80 -28.38
C CYS A 726 19.30 -2.04 -29.72
N PRO A 727 19.99 -2.63 -30.72
CA PRO A 727 20.29 -1.97 -31.99
C PRO A 727 19.06 -1.34 -32.67
N ASP A 728 17.95 -2.08 -32.73
CA ASP A 728 16.71 -1.66 -33.41
C ASP A 728 15.45 -1.65 -32.51
N SER A 729 15.63 -1.85 -31.20
CA SER A 729 14.52 -2.19 -30.29
C SER A 729 14.43 -1.35 -29.01
N SER A 730 15.28 -0.32 -28.87
CA SER A 730 15.40 0.48 -27.63
C SER A 730 14.06 1.00 -27.08
N PRO A 731 13.18 1.65 -27.89
CA PRO A 731 11.90 2.16 -27.38
C PRO A 731 10.95 1.05 -26.93
N ARG A 732 10.96 -0.08 -27.64
CA ARG A 732 10.09 -1.24 -27.35
C ARG A 732 10.51 -1.90 -26.04
N VAL A 733 11.81 -2.10 -25.84
CA VAL A 733 12.37 -2.68 -24.62
C VAL A 733 12.13 -1.75 -23.42
N ALA A 734 12.41 -0.45 -23.56
CA ALA A 734 12.17 0.52 -22.48
C ALA A 734 10.69 0.61 -22.09
N ARG A 735 9.78 0.54 -23.06
CA ARG A 735 8.33 0.50 -22.81
C ARG A 735 7.92 -0.76 -22.05
N ALA A 736 8.37 -1.94 -22.47
CA ALA A 736 8.03 -3.20 -21.82
C ALA A 736 8.50 -3.23 -20.35
N ILE A 737 9.71 -2.70 -20.08
CA ILE A 737 10.22 -2.56 -18.71
C ILE A 737 9.32 -1.63 -17.87
N ARG A 738 8.86 -0.51 -18.44
CA ARG A 738 7.94 0.43 -17.75
C ARG A 738 6.56 -0.16 -17.49
N GLU A 739 6.00 -0.91 -18.45
CA GLU A 739 4.72 -1.59 -18.31
C GLU A 739 4.75 -2.70 -17.24
N ALA A 740 5.92 -3.30 -17.00
CA ALA A 740 6.15 -4.24 -15.91
C ALA A 740 6.35 -3.55 -14.53
N GLY A 741 6.29 -2.22 -14.45
CA GLY A 741 6.38 -1.46 -13.21
C GLY A 741 7.79 -1.02 -12.80
N TYR A 742 8.78 -1.18 -13.69
CA TYR A 742 10.17 -0.78 -13.46
C TYR A 742 10.52 0.55 -14.15
N HIS A 743 11.67 1.16 -13.80
CA HIS A 743 12.16 2.34 -14.51
C HIS A 743 13.09 1.95 -15.66
N ALA A 744 13.01 2.67 -16.78
CA ALA A 744 13.87 2.45 -17.94
C ALA A 744 14.34 3.77 -18.55
N LEU A 745 15.64 3.85 -18.86
CA LEU A 745 16.27 4.95 -19.59
C LEU A 745 16.86 4.43 -20.90
N GLU A 746 16.55 5.09 -22.00
CA GLU A 746 17.21 4.89 -23.28
C GLU A 746 18.48 5.73 -23.30
N VAL A 747 19.61 5.11 -23.64
CA VAL A 747 20.92 5.76 -23.65
C VAL A 747 21.70 5.35 -24.89
N LEU A 748 22.42 6.32 -25.45
CA LEU A 748 23.41 6.10 -26.50
C LEU A 748 24.79 6.14 -25.84
N VAL A 749 25.56 5.06 -25.97
CA VAL A 749 26.82 4.90 -25.23
C VAL A 749 28.00 4.81 -26.21
N GLY A 750 28.94 5.73 -26.09
CA GLY A 750 30.01 5.91 -27.08
C GLY A 750 29.55 6.81 -28.24
N GLY A 751 30.47 7.16 -29.14
CA GLY A 751 30.28 8.20 -30.15
C GLY A 751 30.78 9.56 -29.67
N SER A 752 31.49 10.24 -30.57
CA SER A 752 32.08 11.58 -30.39
C SER A 752 31.04 12.69 -30.41
#